data_AF-A0A538AUY5-F1
#
_entry.id   AF-A0A538AUY5-F1
#
_cell.length_a   1.000
_cell.length_b   1.000
_cell.length_c   1.000
_cell.angle_alpha   90.00
_cell.angle_beta   90.00
_cell.angle_gamma   90.00
#
_symmetry.space_group_name_H-M   'P 1'
#
loop_
_entity.id
_entity.type
_entity.pdbx_description
1 polymer ?
#
loop_
_entity_poly.entity_id
_entity_poly.type
_entity_poly.pdbx_seq_one_letter_code
_entity_poly.pdbx_strand_id
1 'polypeptide(L)'
;MQGEAQSFMRKRRLFIVAFIVGAVSLGIPSQVSAAPSIPRSLTAARTVVSQVDPGRSETLSVRMPWRANMIGVSFVDPSHSQAGVAFEARAHTVDGWSAWEELGANDNGAMGVEAKHESNRVTTEPLWVGTADHLEVKVTVARTAAAIHDVRVHLINTLGDAKPESTFVRALHSIGRFLSMHAAPAAEPAQARTIQPAIISRARWGANSSYLNLPCPGIAPELKMAFVHHTDTTNSYTRSQSAAIVRGIYAYHTNSRGYCDIAYNFLIDKYGQIFEGRNGGVTKNVIGAHTGGYNYESVGVALLGNYATARPSSAMLTALTQLLVWRLDIAHIPPTGIVTMRTGEGNDHHAAGTFVKFNRIAGHRDASYTTCPGAYVYRDMTWIRNKVNSMGRPKIYTPMLDSVKLRPDGDTKNEMIRFTAGFSGTVNWTLSFVDSKGVVERTFTGTGSAVKQYWAAATVAGPLAPNGLYTWKLDARDSTGHVATGALGTLNIVTTHPDGNPIAYASNFGTLPAVQTGPKERARYTTGQALGLRNGTLLTGPGGTTHYIWSDGAVHKFSTSPTDTFTSLGYKVAASIAVAQTYIDALPQGDDVTDVNQHPNGTLVKSAVNGKNYVVDSGKLRPISALAQASLYRSTEVVPTKPGDLVRPLGTTVPVRDGTVIKATDGGTPRVVADGTKHRLVSWNFTTLMGYTSSMMLTATSTDINAIPTGARIG
;
A
#
# COMPACT_ATOMS: atom_id res chain seq x y z
N MET A 1 -74.75 76.61 -0.87
CA MET A 1 -75.34 75.64 0.08
C MET A 1 -74.67 74.31 -0.25
N GLN A 2 -73.55 73.96 0.40
CA GLN A 2 -73.44 73.20 1.67
C GLN A 2 -73.92 71.73 1.51
N GLY A 3 -73.19 70.67 1.89
CA GLY A 3 -71.83 70.52 2.48
C GLY A 3 -71.20 69.17 2.05
N GLU A 4 -69.87 69.00 2.02
CA GLU A 4 -68.99 68.51 3.11
C GLU A 4 -69.13 67.01 3.49
N ALA A 5 -68.10 66.21 3.75
CA ALA A 5 -66.63 66.26 3.51
C ALA A 5 -66.03 64.85 3.81
N GLN A 6 -64.76 64.45 3.58
CA GLN A 6 -63.54 65.06 3.00
C GLN A 6 -63.00 64.17 1.84
N SER A 7 -61.71 63.74 1.83
CA SER A 7 -61.11 62.84 0.82
C SER A 7 -59.84 62.13 1.31
N PHE A 8 -59.45 61.00 0.69
CA PHE A 8 -58.09 60.48 0.78
C PHE A 8 -57.59 59.90 -0.56
N MET A 9 -56.73 60.63 -1.26
CA MET A 9 -55.89 60.11 -2.34
C MET A 9 -54.74 61.09 -2.61
N ARG A 10 -53.48 60.62 -2.66
CA ARG A 10 -52.45 61.34 -3.41
C ARG A 10 -51.39 60.43 -4.02
N LYS A 11 -50.95 60.84 -5.22
CA LYS A 11 -50.09 60.08 -6.14
C LYS A 11 -48.60 60.33 -5.89
N ARG A 12 -47.81 59.37 -6.37
CA ARG A 12 -46.34 59.36 -6.49
C ARG A 12 -45.77 60.64 -7.15
N ARG A 13 -44.53 61.00 -6.80
CA ARG A 13 -43.36 60.91 -7.72
C ARG A 13 -42.00 61.12 -7.03
N LEU A 14 -41.13 60.13 -7.20
CA LEU A 14 -39.67 60.17 -7.42
C LEU A 14 -38.76 61.16 -6.66
N PHE A 15 -37.71 60.64 -5.99
CA PHE A 15 -36.34 61.18 -6.06
C PHE A 15 -35.28 60.10 -5.75
N ILE A 16 -34.06 60.30 -6.26
CA ILE A 16 -32.90 59.39 -6.18
C ILE A 16 -32.00 59.79 -5.00
N VAL A 17 -31.52 58.84 -4.19
CA VAL A 17 -30.19 58.90 -3.55
C VAL A 17 -29.66 57.46 -3.34
N ALA A 18 -28.36 57.27 -3.58
CA ALA A 18 -27.59 56.19 -2.98
C ALA A 18 -26.29 56.79 -2.40
N PHE A 19 -26.00 56.57 -1.11
CA PHE A 19 -24.72 55.97 -0.68
C PHE A 19 -24.75 55.59 0.82
N ILE A 20 -23.96 54.55 1.09
CA ILE A 20 -23.88 53.67 2.26
C ILE A 20 -23.19 54.34 3.48
N VAL A 21 -23.55 53.94 4.72
CA VAL A 21 -22.67 53.40 5.81
C VAL A 21 -23.42 53.43 7.16
N GLY A 22 -23.26 52.36 7.96
CA GLY A 22 -23.57 52.38 9.42
C GLY A 22 -24.47 51.24 9.88
N ALA A 23 -23.91 50.25 10.60
CA ALA A 23 -24.65 49.10 11.11
C ALA A 23 -25.10 49.29 12.57
N VAL A 24 -26.35 48.92 12.89
CA VAL A 24 -26.77 48.49 14.23
C VAL A 24 -27.69 47.28 14.07
N SER A 25 -27.36 46.21 14.78
CA SER A 25 -28.06 44.92 14.71
C SER A 25 -29.37 44.92 15.51
N LEU A 26 -30.47 44.48 14.91
CA LEU A 26 -31.69 44.06 15.62
C LEU A 26 -31.99 42.61 15.26
N GLY A 27 -32.08 41.76 16.29
CA GLY A 27 -32.12 40.32 16.14
C GLY A 27 -33.47 39.78 15.71
N ILE A 28 -33.47 38.92 14.70
CA ILE A 28 -34.58 37.99 14.43
C ILE A 28 -34.29 36.72 15.24
N PRO A 29 -35.24 36.20 16.04
CA PRO A 29 -35.02 34.98 16.81
C PRO A 29 -34.97 33.77 15.87
N SER A 30 -33.75 33.38 15.49
CA SER A 30 -33.46 32.12 14.82
C SER A 30 -33.79 30.95 15.76
N GLN A 31 -35.07 30.53 15.81
CA GLN A 31 -35.41 29.20 16.32
C GLN A 31 -34.89 28.14 15.34
N VAL A 32 -33.60 27.85 15.49
CA VAL A 32 -33.00 26.61 15.00
C VAL A 32 -33.70 25.49 15.76
N SER A 33 -34.74 24.93 15.15
CA SER A 33 -35.31 23.67 15.60
C SER A 33 -34.19 22.64 15.57
N ALA A 34 -33.69 22.27 16.76
CA ALA A 34 -32.63 21.30 16.90
C ALA A 34 -33.05 20.01 16.19
N ALA A 35 -32.15 19.45 15.37
CA ALA A 35 -32.38 18.12 14.84
C ALA A 35 -32.64 17.16 16.01
N PRO A 36 -33.68 16.30 15.94
CA PRO A 36 -34.04 15.44 17.06
C PRO A 36 -32.81 14.60 17.44
N SER A 37 -32.44 14.65 18.73
CA SER A 37 -31.25 13.99 19.24
C SER A 37 -31.31 12.50 18.90
N ILE A 38 -30.31 12.03 18.15
CA ILE A 38 -30.13 10.61 17.90
C ILE A 38 -29.81 9.98 19.26
N PRO A 39 -30.61 9.01 19.76
CA PRO A 39 -30.37 8.41 21.05
C PRO A 39 -28.97 7.79 21.12
N ARG A 40 -28.21 8.14 22.15
CA ARG A 40 -26.94 7.47 22.45
C ARG A 40 -27.22 5.99 22.69
N SER A 41 -26.45 5.10 22.08
CA SER A 41 -26.66 3.67 22.34
C SER A 41 -26.35 3.38 23.81
N LEU A 42 -27.30 2.76 24.52
CA LEU A 42 -27.02 2.20 25.84
C LEU A 42 -26.46 0.80 25.63
N THR A 43 -25.41 0.44 26.37
CA THR A 43 -24.79 -0.89 26.34
C THR A 43 -24.64 -1.36 27.78
N ALA A 44 -25.10 -2.59 28.07
CA ALA A 44 -24.88 -3.23 29.36
C ALA A 44 -24.50 -4.69 29.13
N ALA A 45 -23.47 -5.18 29.82
CA ALA A 45 -23.11 -6.59 29.87
C ALA A 45 -23.41 -7.14 31.26
N ARG A 46 -24.04 -8.30 31.35
CA ARG A 46 -24.34 -8.97 32.63
C ARG A 46 -24.00 -10.45 32.55
N THR A 47 -23.16 -10.94 33.46
CA THR A 47 -22.96 -12.38 33.67
C THR A 47 -24.29 -13.01 34.11
N VAL A 48 -24.72 -14.03 33.38
CA VAL A 48 -25.96 -14.77 33.60
C VAL A 48 -25.71 -16.22 34.04
N VAL A 49 -24.55 -16.79 33.67
CA VAL A 49 -24.08 -18.10 34.14
C VAL A 49 -22.58 -18.06 34.38
N SER A 50 -22.14 -18.65 35.50
CA SER A 50 -20.72 -18.78 35.85
C SER A 50 -20.02 -19.91 35.07
N GLN A 51 -20.69 -21.03 34.85
CA GLN A 51 -20.17 -22.20 34.11
C GLN A 51 -21.29 -23.05 33.50
N VAL A 52 -21.06 -23.63 32.32
CA VAL A 52 -21.90 -24.68 31.71
C VAL A 52 -21.02 -25.87 31.34
N ASP A 53 -21.35 -27.05 31.88
CA ASP A 53 -20.57 -28.27 31.70
C ASP A 53 -20.87 -29.01 30.38
N PRO A 54 -19.93 -29.83 29.87
CA PRO A 54 -20.14 -30.64 28.67
C PRO A 54 -21.35 -31.58 28.77
N GLY A 55 -22.18 -31.57 27.74
CA GLY A 55 -23.42 -32.35 27.68
C GLY A 55 -24.62 -31.74 28.43
N ARG A 56 -24.49 -30.50 28.92
CA ARG A 56 -25.61 -29.75 29.53
C ARG A 56 -26.24 -28.76 28.55
N SER A 57 -27.47 -28.38 28.86
CA SER A 57 -28.11 -27.19 28.28
C SER A 57 -28.78 -26.42 29.41
N GLU A 58 -28.57 -25.11 29.43
CA GLU A 58 -29.13 -24.17 30.39
C GLU A 58 -30.02 -23.17 29.67
N THR A 59 -31.12 -22.74 30.29
CA THR A 59 -32.01 -21.70 29.73
C THR A 59 -32.17 -20.56 30.74
N LEU A 60 -31.98 -19.33 30.24
CA LEU A 60 -31.64 -18.17 31.06
C LEU A 60 -32.59 -17.02 30.78
N SER A 61 -33.56 -16.80 31.67
CA SER A 61 -34.52 -15.70 31.56
C SER A 61 -33.93 -14.42 32.18
N VAL A 62 -33.70 -13.42 31.34
CA VAL A 62 -33.12 -12.12 31.69
C VAL A 62 -34.17 -11.02 31.54
N ARG A 63 -34.64 -10.47 32.65
CA ARG A 63 -35.39 -9.20 32.63
C ARG A 63 -34.42 -8.06 32.31
N MET A 64 -34.73 -7.27 31.27
CA MET A 64 -33.86 -6.18 30.85
C MET A 64 -34.02 -4.96 31.79
N PRO A 65 -32.94 -4.23 32.13
CA PRO A 65 -33.01 -3.03 32.98
C PRO A 65 -33.68 -1.84 32.28
N TRP A 66 -33.72 -1.87 30.95
CA TRP A 66 -34.35 -0.92 30.04
C TRP A 66 -34.67 -1.66 28.73
N ARG A 67 -35.53 -1.12 27.87
CA ARG A 67 -35.93 -1.80 26.63
C ARG A 67 -34.74 -1.89 25.66
N ALA A 68 -34.28 -3.10 25.33
CA ALA A 68 -33.19 -3.29 24.36
C ALA A 68 -33.74 -3.58 22.96
N ASN A 69 -32.94 -3.28 21.93
CA ASN A 69 -33.27 -3.56 20.53
C ASN A 69 -32.32 -4.54 19.87
N MET A 70 -31.13 -4.70 20.44
CA MET A 70 -30.12 -5.65 19.99
C MET A 70 -29.52 -6.36 21.20
N ILE A 71 -29.28 -7.66 21.04
CA ILE A 71 -28.66 -8.52 22.05
C ILE A 71 -27.52 -9.31 21.43
N GLY A 72 -26.56 -9.72 22.25
CA GLY A 72 -25.53 -10.68 21.87
C GLY A 72 -25.00 -11.39 23.10
N VAL A 73 -24.28 -12.49 22.93
CA VAL A 73 -23.73 -13.27 24.04
C VAL A 73 -22.21 -13.29 23.94
N SER A 74 -21.53 -13.44 25.08
CA SER A 74 -20.10 -13.74 25.13
C SER A 74 -19.80 -14.68 26.28
N PHE A 75 -18.81 -15.54 26.13
CA PHE A 75 -18.46 -16.56 27.12
C PHE A 75 -16.96 -16.84 27.03
N VAL A 76 -16.37 -17.37 28.10
CA VAL A 76 -14.99 -17.84 28.11
C VAL A 76 -14.97 -19.30 27.70
N ASP A 77 -14.30 -19.61 26.59
CA ASP A 77 -14.03 -20.97 26.12
C ASP A 77 -12.51 -21.23 26.23
N PRO A 78 -12.05 -22.07 27.17
CA PRO A 78 -10.62 -22.37 27.33
C PRO A 78 -9.94 -22.94 26.08
N SER A 79 -10.71 -23.53 25.15
CA SER A 79 -10.20 -24.05 23.88
C SER A 79 -10.15 -23.01 22.76
N HIS A 80 -10.82 -21.87 22.92
CA HIS A 80 -11.06 -20.84 21.91
C HIS A 80 -11.67 -21.37 20.59
N SER A 81 -12.23 -22.60 20.60
CA SER A 81 -12.63 -23.31 19.38
C SER A 81 -14.11 -23.14 19.04
N GLN A 82 -14.95 -22.81 20.01
CA GLN A 82 -16.41 -22.63 19.87
C GLN A 82 -17.15 -23.92 19.44
N ALA A 83 -16.41 -24.99 19.17
CA ALA A 83 -16.90 -26.21 18.55
C ALA A 83 -17.81 -26.98 19.50
N GLY A 84 -19.07 -27.18 19.08
CA GLY A 84 -20.08 -27.84 19.91
C GLY A 84 -20.70 -26.97 20.99
N VAL A 85 -20.50 -25.64 20.96
CA VAL A 85 -21.26 -24.69 21.78
C VAL A 85 -22.31 -24.01 20.89
N ALA A 86 -23.58 -24.12 21.25
CA ALA A 86 -24.69 -23.49 20.54
C ALA A 86 -25.46 -22.55 21.46
N PHE A 87 -25.84 -21.37 20.94
CA PHE A 87 -26.69 -20.40 21.60
C PHE A 87 -27.97 -20.20 20.79
N GLU A 88 -29.10 -20.19 21.47
CA GLU A 88 -30.41 -19.80 20.93
C GLU A 88 -30.95 -18.66 21.79
N ALA A 89 -31.61 -17.68 21.20
CA ALA A 89 -32.22 -16.59 21.92
C ALA A 89 -33.65 -16.32 21.44
N ARG A 90 -34.53 -15.93 22.36
CA ARG A 90 -35.85 -15.36 22.05
C ARG A 90 -36.12 -14.15 22.94
N ALA A 91 -36.88 -13.20 22.44
CA ALA A 91 -37.17 -11.96 23.15
C ALA A 91 -38.67 -11.74 23.32
N HIS A 92 -39.05 -11.16 24.45
CA HIS A 92 -40.41 -10.73 24.72
C HIS A 92 -40.56 -9.26 24.32
N THR A 93 -41.55 -8.98 23.47
CA THR A 93 -41.89 -7.66 22.96
C THR A 93 -43.37 -7.35 23.25
N VAL A 94 -43.89 -6.24 22.71
CA VAL A 94 -45.33 -5.94 22.80
C VAL A 94 -46.21 -6.97 22.08
N ASP A 95 -45.65 -7.67 21.09
CA ASP A 95 -46.31 -8.72 20.31
C ASP A 95 -46.14 -10.12 20.96
N GLY A 96 -45.60 -10.18 22.18
CA GLY A 96 -45.28 -11.42 22.90
C GLY A 96 -43.87 -11.92 22.64
N TRP A 97 -43.66 -13.22 22.87
CA TRP A 97 -42.37 -13.91 22.66
C TRP A 97 -42.11 -14.19 21.18
N SER A 98 -40.90 -13.87 20.71
CA SER A 98 -40.40 -14.34 19.42
C SER A 98 -40.24 -15.87 19.40
N ALA A 99 -40.09 -16.42 18.20
CA ALA A 99 -39.45 -17.72 18.03
C ALA A 99 -38.02 -17.71 18.58
N TRP A 100 -37.47 -18.89 18.84
CA TRP A 100 -36.03 -19.06 19.09
C TRP A 100 -35.26 -18.83 17.79
N GLU A 101 -34.26 -17.95 17.83
CA GLU A 101 -33.30 -17.70 16.76
C GLU A 101 -31.90 -18.13 17.25
N GLU A 102 -31.15 -18.86 16.42
CA GLU A 102 -29.77 -19.24 16.72
C GLU A 102 -28.85 -18.01 16.72
N LEU A 103 -27.91 -17.94 17.66
CA LEU A 103 -26.86 -16.94 17.71
C LEU A 103 -25.53 -17.60 17.30
N GLY A 104 -25.11 -17.43 16.05
CA GLY A 104 -23.84 -17.96 15.58
C GLY A 104 -22.68 -17.45 16.45
N ALA A 105 -21.96 -18.37 17.09
CA ALA A 105 -20.69 -18.04 17.75
C ALA A 105 -19.63 -17.73 16.68
N ASN A 106 -18.90 -16.63 16.83
CA ASN A 106 -17.81 -16.25 15.95
C ASN A 106 -16.89 -15.28 16.70
N ASP A 107 -15.59 -15.54 16.74
CA ASP A 107 -14.60 -14.57 17.24
C ASP A 107 -13.49 -14.25 16.22
N ASN A 108 -13.60 -14.87 15.04
CA ASN A 108 -12.59 -14.89 13.98
C ASN A 108 -12.66 -13.63 13.10
N GLY A 109 -13.00 -12.47 13.69
CA GLY A 109 -13.22 -11.21 12.97
C GLY A 109 -12.02 -10.27 13.02
N ALA A 110 -11.62 -9.88 14.23
CA ALA A 110 -10.51 -8.99 14.50
C ALA A 110 -9.16 -9.70 14.49
N MET A 111 -8.11 -8.97 14.10
CA MET A 111 -6.72 -9.46 13.99
C MET A 111 -5.76 -8.34 14.42
N GLY A 112 -4.54 -8.68 14.83
CA GLY A 112 -3.46 -7.73 15.13
C GLY A 112 -3.85 -6.67 16.17
N VAL A 113 -3.71 -5.39 15.82
CA VAL A 113 -3.96 -4.26 16.75
C VAL A 113 -5.40 -4.16 17.28
N GLU A 114 -6.35 -4.89 16.68
CA GLU A 114 -7.75 -4.96 17.13
C GLU A 114 -8.12 -6.22 17.89
N ALA A 115 -7.22 -7.21 17.98
CA ALA A 115 -7.46 -8.46 18.69
C ALA A 115 -7.39 -8.24 20.22
N LYS A 116 -8.30 -7.42 20.76
CA LYS A 116 -8.45 -7.09 22.18
C LYS A 116 -9.42 -8.07 22.86
N HIS A 117 -9.07 -9.34 22.86
CA HIS A 117 -9.81 -10.35 23.60
C HIS A 117 -9.40 -10.28 25.08
N GLU A 118 -10.37 -10.21 26.01
CA GLU A 118 -10.15 -10.84 27.31
C GLU A 118 -9.74 -12.28 26.99
N SER A 119 -8.57 -12.74 27.43
CA SER A 119 -8.01 -14.04 26.98
C SER A 119 -9.06 -15.15 27.09
N ASN A 120 -9.34 -15.81 25.98
CA ASN A 120 -10.34 -16.88 25.81
C ASN A 120 -11.82 -16.45 25.80
N ARG A 121 -12.19 -15.16 25.79
CA ARG A 121 -13.58 -14.72 25.63
C ARG A 121 -14.02 -14.67 24.17
N VAL A 122 -14.93 -15.56 23.82
CA VAL A 122 -15.67 -15.66 22.55
C VAL A 122 -16.91 -14.78 22.57
N THR A 123 -17.35 -14.32 21.39
CA THR A 123 -18.58 -13.55 21.19
C THR A 123 -19.51 -14.22 20.16
N THR A 124 -20.81 -13.95 20.21
CA THR A 124 -21.75 -14.33 19.13
C THR A 124 -21.88 -13.21 18.11
N GLU A 125 -22.51 -13.47 16.96
CA GLU A 125 -23.11 -12.39 16.19
C GLU A 125 -24.29 -11.75 16.98
N PRO A 126 -24.57 -10.45 16.78
CA PRO A 126 -25.64 -9.76 17.49
C PRO A 126 -26.99 -9.95 16.81
N LEU A 127 -28.04 -10.22 17.59
CA LEU A 127 -29.42 -10.36 17.12
C LEU A 127 -30.22 -9.08 17.39
N TRP A 128 -30.92 -8.57 16.37
CA TRP A 128 -31.95 -7.53 16.53
C TRP A 128 -33.27 -8.13 17.01
N VAL A 129 -33.83 -7.60 18.09
CA VAL A 129 -34.99 -8.14 18.81
C VAL A 129 -36.18 -7.18 18.91
N GLY A 130 -36.22 -6.14 18.08
CA GLY A 130 -37.31 -5.15 18.10
C GLY A 130 -37.22 -4.21 19.30
N THR A 131 -38.24 -4.19 20.17
CA THR A 131 -38.23 -3.39 21.41
C THR A 131 -38.57 -4.29 22.58
N ALA A 132 -37.61 -5.08 23.00
CA ALA A 132 -37.78 -6.13 23.99
C ALA A 132 -37.70 -5.63 25.44
N ASP A 133 -38.38 -6.31 26.37
CA ASP A 133 -38.27 -6.07 27.82
C ASP A 133 -37.81 -7.30 28.62
N HIS A 134 -37.95 -8.50 28.05
CA HIS A 134 -37.33 -9.73 28.55
C HIS A 134 -36.61 -10.47 27.42
N LEU A 135 -35.60 -11.23 27.79
CA LEU A 135 -34.85 -12.13 26.91
C LEU A 135 -34.82 -13.51 27.55
N GLU A 136 -34.85 -14.55 26.73
CA GLU A 136 -34.37 -15.86 27.12
C GLU A 136 -33.21 -16.26 26.21
N VAL A 137 -32.13 -16.73 26.83
CA VAL A 137 -30.99 -17.32 26.13
C VAL A 137 -30.88 -18.76 26.57
N LYS A 138 -30.93 -19.68 25.62
CA LYS A 138 -30.62 -21.09 25.81
C LYS A 138 -29.20 -21.33 25.31
N VAL A 139 -28.41 -22.03 26.09
CA VAL A 139 -27.06 -22.47 25.72
C VAL A 139 -27.00 -23.98 25.78
N THR A 140 -26.31 -24.61 24.83
CA THR A 140 -26.10 -26.06 24.77
C THR A 140 -24.63 -26.32 24.53
N VAL A 141 -24.01 -27.13 25.39
CA VAL A 141 -22.60 -27.52 25.27
C VAL A 141 -22.55 -29.02 24.96
N ALA A 142 -21.95 -29.39 23.83
CA ALA A 142 -21.81 -30.79 23.43
C ALA A 142 -20.94 -31.57 24.42
N ARG A 143 -21.14 -32.89 24.53
CA ARG A 143 -20.31 -33.78 25.38
C ARG A 143 -18.83 -33.81 24.97
N THR A 144 -18.52 -33.40 23.75
CA THR A 144 -17.17 -33.36 23.18
C THR A 144 -16.51 -31.97 23.28
N ALA A 145 -17.24 -30.95 23.75
CA ALA A 145 -16.73 -29.59 23.92
C ALA A 145 -16.11 -29.40 25.32
N ALA A 146 -15.34 -28.33 25.49
CA ALA A 146 -14.90 -27.89 26.81
C ALA A 146 -16.06 -27.26 27.61
N ALA A 147 -15.91 -27.20 28.94
CA ALA A 147 -16.79 -26.37 29.76
C ALA A 147 -16.58 -24.89 29.40
N ILE A 148 -17.66 -24.12 29.34
CA ILE A 148 -17.61 -22.66 29.12
C ILE A 148 -17.88 -21.92 30.43
N HIS A 149 -17.28 -20.75 30.60
CA HIS A 149 -17.38 -19.95 31.82
C HIS A 149 -17.85 -18.51 31.54
N ASP A 150 -18.32 -17.80 32.57
CA ASP A 150 -18.71 -16.38 32.54
C ASP A 150 -19.48 -15.98 31.27
N VAL A 151 -20.64 -16.64 31.09
CA VAL A 151 -21.59 -16.34 30.03
C VAL A 151 -22.24 -15.00 30.36
N ARG A 152 -21.97 -13.99 29.54
CA ARG A 152 -22.51 -12.63 29.65
C ARG A 152 -23.49 -12.37 28.51
N VAL A 153 -24.66 -11.83 28.84
CA VAL A 153 -25.57 -11.22 27.86
C VAL A 153 -25.21 -9.75 27.72
N HIS A 154 -25.03 -9.31 26.48
CA HIS A 154 -24.89 -7.91 26.08
C HIS A 154 -26.25 -7.41 25.61
N LEU A 155 -26.74 -6.34 26.22
CA LEU A 155 -27.96 -5.64 25.87
C LEU A 155 -27.60 -4.29 25.25
N ILE A 156 -28.25 -3.95 24.14
CA ILE A 156 -28.02 -2.70 23.40
C ILE A 156 -29.35 -2.04 23.01
N ASN A 157 -29.56 -0.79 23.44
CA ASN A 157 -30.68 0.06 22.99
C ASN A 157 -30.13 1.10 22.00
N THR A 158 -30.76 1.24 20.82
CA THR A 158 -30.40 2.21 19.77
C THR A 158 -31.56 3.09 19.31
N LEU A 159 -32.74 2.89 19.91
CA LEU A 159 -33.97 3.66 19.69
C LEU A 159 -34.27 4.64 20.85
N GLY A 160 -33.57 4.51 21.98
CA GLY A 160 -33.73 5.32 23.19
C GLY A 160 -34.85 4.82 24.11
N ASP A 161 -34.94 5.36 25.33
CA ASP A 161 -35.97 5.01 26.32
C ASP A 161 -37.31 5.73 26.06
N ALA A 162 -37.63 5.92 24.77
CA ALA A 162 -38.81 6.64 24.34
C ALA A 162 -40.09 5.88 24.76
N LYS A 163 -40.83 6.43 25.73
CA LYS A 163 -42.14 5.88 26.16
C LYS A 163 -43.09 5.75 24.96
N PRO A 164 -43.97 4.73 24.90
CA PRO A 164 -44.84 4.47 23.73
C PRO A 164 -45.69 5.65 23.27
N GLU A 165 -46.03 6.56 24.18
CA GLU A 165 -46.82 7.77 23.90
C GLU A 165 -46.09 8.80 23.01
N SER A 166 -44.76 8.77 22.96
CA SER A 166 -43.96 9.66 22.10
C SER A 166 -43.98 9.28 20.61
N THR A 167 -44.53 8.11 20.27
CA THR A 167 -44.56 7.59 18.89
C THR A 167 -45.48 8.41 17.98
N PHE A 168 -46.53 9.04 18.52
CA PHE A 168 -47.51 9.80 17.73
C PHE A 168 -46.95 11.11 17.16
N VAL A 169 -46.02 11.75 17.86
CA VAL A 169 -45.39 13.01 17.42
C VAL A 169 -44.37 12.78 16.28
N ARG A 170 -43.82 11.56 16.16
CA ARG A 170 -42.90 11.22 15.06
C ARG A 170 -43.58 11.02 13.70
N ALA A 171 -44.90 10.83 13.66
CA ALA A 171 -45.65 10.65 12.43
C ALA A 171 -45.94 11.97 11.68
N LEU A 172 -45.91 13.12 12.36
CA LEU A 172 -46.25 14.43 11.77
C LEU A 172 -45.05 15.19 11.16
N HIS A 173 -43.81 14.77 11.45
CA HIS A 173 -42.59 15.39 10.89
C HIS A 173 -42.05 14.72 9.61
N SER A 174 -42.77 13.75 9.04
CA SER A 174 -42.45 13.14 7.74
C SER A 174 -43.12 13.84 6.54
N ILE A 175 -44.06 14.76 6.76
CA ILE A 175 -44.81 15.47 5.71
C ILE A 175 -44.13 16.80 5.31
N GLY A 176 -43.23 17.34 6.15
CA GLY A 176 -42.61 18.67 5.98
C GLY A 176 -41.32 18.76 5.14
N ARG A 177 -40.94 17.73 4.36
CA ARG A 177 -39.72 17.76 3.50
C ARG A 177 -39.92 17.10 2.13
N PHE A 178 -40.92 17.56 1.39
CA PHE A 178 -41.11 17.23 -0.04
C PHE A 178 -41.06 18.48 -0.93
N LEU A 179 -39.87 19.08 -1.08
CA LEU A 179 -39.58 20.06 -2.14
C LEU A 179 -38.16 19.88 -2.68
N SER A 180 -37.96 18.82 -3.47
CA SER A 180 -37.02 18.75 -4.61
C SER A 180 -37.17 17.40 -5.33
N MET A 181 -38.36 17.18 -5.91
CA MET A 181 -38.55 16.25 -7.02
C MET A 181 -39.06 17.05 -8.21
N HIS A 182 -38.13 17.54 -9.03
CA HIS A 182 -38.42 17.82 -10.43
C HIS A 182 -38.05 16.57 -11.22
N ALA A 183 -39.06 15.84 -11.68
CA ALA A 183 -38.87 14.83 -12.72
C ALA A 183 -38.77 15.55 -14.08
N ALA A 184 -37.74 15.23 -14.84
CA ALA A 184 -37.66 15.55 -16.27
C ALA A 184 -37.63 14.22 -17.04
N PRO A 185 -38.57 13.98 -17.98
CA PRO A 185 -38.53 12.77 -18.81
C PRO A 185 -37.61 12.95 -20.03
N ALA A 186 -37.06 11.81 -20.46
CA ALA A 186 -36.51 11.54 -21.80
C ALA A 186 -35.32 12.38 -22.31
N ALA A 187 -34.10 11.85 -22.13
CA ALA A 187 -33.25 11.39 -23.24
C ALA A 187 -32.06 10.56 -22.68
N GLU A 188 -31.82 9.35 -23.21
CA GLU A 188 -30.47 8.75 -23.12
C GLU A 188 -29.56 9.45 -24.13
N PRO A 189 -28.29 9.70 -23.76
CA PRO A 189 -27.26 8.71 -24.12
C PRO A 189 -26.21 8.42 -23.02
N ALA A 190 -25.66 7.20 -23.10
CA ALA A 190 -24.34 6.78 -22.61
C ALA A 190 -23.94 7.10 -21.15
N GLN A 191 -24.32 6.22 -20.20
CA GLN A 191 -23.75 6.21 -18.84
C GLN A 191 -22.34 5.59 -18.85
N ALA A 192 -21.35 6.46 -19.02
CA ALA A 192 -19.94 6.15 -19.25
C ALA A 192 -19.04 6.26 -18.00
N ARG A 193 -19.46 5.64 -16.88
CA ARG A 193 -18.67 5.45 -15.63
C ARG A 193 -19.43 4.51 -14.69
N THR A 194 -18.77 3.71 -13.85
CA THR A 194 -19.49 3.14 -12.69
C THR A 194 -19.81 4.27 -11.72
N ILE A 195 -21.08 4.69 -11.66
CA ILE A 195 -21.51 5.71 -10.70
C ILE A 195 -21.46 5.10 -9.29
N GLN A 196 -20.86 5.84 -8.35
CA GLN A 196 -20.90 5.49 -6.93
C GLN A 196 -22.37 5.38 -6.49
N PRO A 197 -22.82 4.22 -5.97
CA PRO A 197 -24.21 4.08 -5.54
C PRO A 197 -24.50 4.99 -4.34
N ALA A 198 -25.79 5.22 -4.08
CA ALA A 198 -26.22 6.05 -2.95
C ALA A 198 -25.86 5.38 -1.61
N ILE A 199 -24.76 5.83 -1.01
CA ILE A 199 -24.26 5.33 0.29
C ILE A 199 -24.66 6.31 1.40
N ILE A 200 -25.28 5.79 2.44
CA ILE A 200 -25.59 6.50 3.68
C ILE A 200 -24.31 6.55 4.51
N SER A 201 -23.69 7.73 4.58
CA SER A 201 -22.44 7.93 5.33
C SER A 201 -22.62 7.74 6.85
N ARG A 202 -21.50 7.52 7.55
CA ARG A 202 -21.45 7.40 9.02
C ARG A 202 -22.22 8.50 9.76
N ALA A 203 -22.06 9.75 9.33
CA ALA A 203 -22.80 10.88 9.90
C ALA A 203 -24.32 10.79 9.67
N ARG A 204 -24.78 10.26 8.52
CA ARG A 204 -26.20 10.16 8.18
C ARG A 204 -26.94 9.03 8.90
N TRP A 205 -26.28 7.91 9.21
CA TRP A 205 -26.88 6.85 10.04
C TRP A 205 -26.69 7.04 11.55
N GLY A 206 -25.90 8.03 11.96
CA GLY A 206 -25.69 8.40 13.36
C GLY A 206 -24.59 7.60 14.04
N ALA A 207 -23.47 7.36 13.36
CA ALA A 207 -22.29 6.76 13.95
C ALA A 207 -21.76 7.60 15.11
N ASN A 208 -21.82 7.08 16.33
CA ASN A 208 -21.22 7.74 17.48
C ASN A 208 -19.68 7.65 17.39
N SER A 209 -19.01 8.78 17.18
CA SER A 209 -17.55 8.84 17.11
C SER A 209 -16.88 8.44 18.44
N SER A 210 -17.56 8.50 19.58
CA SER A 210 -17.02 8.08 20.88
C SER A 210 -16.85 6.56 21.04
N TYR A 211 -17.29 5.76 20.07
CA TYR A 211 -17.08 4.31 20.03
C TYR A 211 -15.87 3.90 19.17
N LEU A 212 -15.22 4.85 18.50
CA LEU A 212 -14.06 4.57 17.65
C LEU A 212 -12.81 4.32 18.52
N ASN A 213 -12.53 3.06 18.83
CA ASN A 213 -11.46 2.63 19.73
C ASN A 213 -10.11 2.57 18.99
N LEU A 214 -9.57 3.72 18.60
CA LEU A 214 -8.27 3.82 17.90
C LEU A 214 -7.10 3.21 18.70
N PRO A 215 -6.03 2.73 18.02
CA PRO A 215 -5.81 2.71 16.58
C PRO A 215 -6.54 1.56 15.83
N CYS A 216 -6.74 1.75 14.53
CA CYS A 216 -7.19 0.72 13.59
C CYS A 216 -6.03 0.34 12.63
N PRO A 217 -6.04 -0.84 11.95
CA PRO A 217 -5.02 -1.28 11.00
C PRO A 217 -4.81 -0.37 9.78
N GLY A 218 -5.75 0.54 9.50
CA GLY A 218 -5.60 1.58 8.49
C GLY A 218 -6.11 1.20 7.10
N ILE A 219 -5.31 1.50 6.07
CA ILE A 219 -5.66 1.37 4.65
C ILE A 219 -4.62 0.51 3.97
N ALA A 220 -5.05 -0.52 3.26
CA ALA A 220 -4.18 -1.38 2.46
C ALA A 220 -3.77 -0.70 1.14
N PRO A 221 -2.55 -0.96 0.63
CA PRO A 221 -2.11 -0.41 -0.65
C PRO A 221 -2.98 -0.93 -1.82
N GLU A 222 -3.47 -2.17 -1.73
CA GLU A 222 -4.22 -2.84 -2.77
C GLU A 222 -5.50 -3.50 -2.22
N LEU A 223 -6.46 -3.74 -3.09
CA LEU A 223 -7.60 -4.63 -2.84
C LEU A 223 -7.49 -5.81 -3.81
N LYS A 224 -7.72 -7.03 -3.32
CA LYS A 224 -7.64 -8.25 -4.13
C LYS A 224 -8.97 -8.98 -4.30
N MET A 225 -9.91 -8.84 -3.37
CA MET A 225 -11.22 -9.52 -3.41
C MET A 225 -12.31 -8.86 -2.55
N ALA A 226 -13.53 -9.40 -2.61
CA ALA A 226 -14.65 -9.04 -1.74
C ALA A 226 -15.24 -10.28 -1.05
N PHE A 227 -15.61 -10.14 0.23
CA PHE A 227 -16.39 -11.13 0.97
C PHE A 227 -17.82 -10.62 1.18
N VAL A 228 -18.79 -11.48 0.86
CA VAL A 228 -20.22 -11.27 1.13
C VAL A 228 -20.57 -11.96 2.45
N HIS A 229 -21.21 -11.21 3.33
CA HIS A 229 -21.67 -11.63 4.65
C HIS A 229 -23.18 -11.46 4.79
N HIS A 230 -23.76 -12.10 5.79
CA HIS A 230 -24.99 -11.64 6.44
C HIS A 230 -24.66 -11.23 7.88
N THR A 231 -25.54 -10.48 8.54
CA THR A 231 -25.38 -10.09 9.95
C THR A 231 -26.05 -11.05 10.93
N ASP A 232 -26.73 -12.08 10.42
CA ASP A 232 -27.50 -13.09 11.16
C ASP A 232 -28.56 -12.53 12.13
N THR A 233 -28.95 -11.27 11.93
CA THR A 233 -30.05 -10.62 12.65
C THR A 233 -31.41 -11.03 12.07
N THR A 234 -32.50 -10.85 12.83
CA THR A 234 -33.86 -11.02 12.29
C THR A 234 -34.10 -10.24 10.99
N ASN A 235 -34.91 -10.79 10.10
CA ASN A 235 -35.38 -10.10 8.89
C ASN A 235 -36.59 -9.18 9.18
N SER A 236 -37.16 -9.24 10.38
CA SER A 236 -38.39 -8.53 10.79
C SER A 236 -38.11 -7.12 11.32
N TYR A 237 -37.64 -6.25 10.42
CA TYR A 237 -37.46 -4.81 10.67
C TYR A 237 -38.09 -3.94 9.58
N THR A 238 -38.38 -2.68 9.89
CA THR A 238 -38.87 -1.67 8.93
C THR A 238 -37.73 -0.85 8.34
N ARG A 239 -37.98 -0.18 7.21
CA ARG A 239 -36.99 0.61 6.48
C ARG A 239 -36.34 1.73 7.33
N SER A 240 -37.09 2.32 8.26
CA SER A 240 -36.58 3.33 9.18
C SER A 240 -35.73 2.76 10.32
N GLN A 241 -35.82 1.46 10.61
CA GLN A 241 -35.02 0.78 11.64
C GLN A 241 -33.63 0.36 11.16
N SER A 242 -33.37 0.28 9.85
CA SER A 242 -32.07 -0.15 9.29
C SER A 242 -30.87 0.62 9.86
N ALA A 243 -30.97 1.95 9.99
CA ALA A 243 -29.92 2.77 10.59
C ALA A 243 -29.71 2.49 12.09
N ALA A 244 -30.75 2.08 12.82
CA ALA A 244 -30.65 1.69 14.22
C ALA A 244 -29.97 0.32 14.38
N ILE A 245 -30.27 -0.64 13.49
CA ILE A 245 -29.55 -1.92 13.40
C ILE A 245 -28.06 -1.68 13.17
N VAL A 246 -27.68 -0.83 12.21
CA VAL A 246 -26.27 -0.48 11.95
C VAL A 246 -25.59 0.15 13.18
N ARG A 247 -26.27 1.08 13.89
CA ARG A 247 -25.76 1.61 15.18
C ARG A 247 -25.61 0.54 16.26
N GLY A 248 -26.46 -0.46 16.26
CA GLY A 248 -26.41 -1.58 17.20
C GLY A 248 -25.20 -2.47 16.94
N ILE A 249 -25.01 -2.89 15.69
CA ILE A 249 -23.87 -3.71 15.26
C ILE A 249 -22.56 -2.96 15.54
N TYR A 250 -22.51 -1.65 15.25
CA TYR A 250 -21.36 -0.82 15.59
C TYR A 250 -21.07 -0.82 17.09
N ALA A 251 -22.06 -0.52 17.94
CA ALA A 251 -21.91 -0.53 19.39
C ALA A 251 -21.53 -1.91 19.94
N TYR A 252 -22.03 -3.00 19.37
CA TYR A 252 -21.65 -4.36 19.76
C TYR A 252 -20.19 -4.66 19.39
N HIS A 253 -19.77 -4.35 18.17
CA HIS A 253 -18.39 -4.55 17.72
C HIS A 253 -17.38 -3.78 18.58
N THR A 254 -17.68 -2.53 18.95
CA THR A 254 -16.74 -1.70 19.71
C THR A 254 -16.80 -1.91 21.22
N ASN A 255 -18.01 -2.02 21.78
CA ASN A 255 -18.22 -2.02 23.23
C ASN A 255 -18.34 -3.42 23.83
N SER A 256 -18.64 -4.44 23.00
CA SER A 256 -18.78 -5.84 23.44
C SER A 256 -17.70 -6.77 22.87
N ARG A 257 -17.32 -6.64 21.58
CA ARG A 257 -16.23 -7.43 20.95
C ARG A 257 -14.85 -6.74 21.00
N GLY A 258 -14.77 -5.47 21.42
CA GLY A 258 -13.51 -4.74 21.62
C GLY A 258 -12.82 -4.22 20.34
N TYR A 259 -13.46 -4.32 19.17
CA TYR A 259 -12.90 -3.90 17.87
C TYR A 259 -12.67 -2.37 17.82
N CYS A 260 -11.83 -1.88 16.91
CA CYS A 260 -11.65 -0.43 16.77
C CYS A 260 -12.93 0.27 16.28
N ASP A 261 -13.70 -0.43 15.45
CA ASP A 261 -14.84 0.08 14.69
C ASP A 261 -15.70 -1.12 14.24
N ILE A 262 -16.81 -0.85 13.55
CA ILE A 262 -17.61 -1.88 12.91
C ILE A 262 -16.76 -2.75 11.94
N ALA A 263 -16.93 -4.07 12.02
CA ALA A 263 -16.18 -5.07 11.25
C ALA A 263 -16.22 -4.86 9.72
N TYR A 264 -17.39 -4.57 9.17
CA TYR A 264 -17.64 -4.53 7.73
C TYR A 264 -17.36 -3.16 7.10
N ASN A 265 -16.88 -3.15 5.87
CA ASN A 265 -16.70 -1.91 5.10
C ASN A 265 -18.05 -1.31 4.67
N PHE A 266 -19.01 -2.16 4.33
CA PHE A 266 -20.35 -1.76 3.91
C PHE A 266 -21.41 -2.68 4.52
N LEU A 267 -22.60 -2.13 4.75
CA LEU A 267 -23.79 -2.90 5.13
C LEU A 267 -24.94 -2.57 4.17
N ILE A 268 -25.78 -3.55 3.85
CA ILE A 268 -26.92 -3.40 2.92
C ILE A 268 -28.17 -3.96 3.56
N ASP A 269 -29.26 -3.19 3.59
CA ASP A 269 -30.55 -3.67 4.11
C ASP A 269 -31.42 -4.34 3.04
N LYS A 270 -32.49 -5.01 3.48
CA LYS A 270 -33.47 -5.67 2.59
C LYS A 270 -34.27 -4.70 1.70
N TYR A 271 -34.11 -3.39 1.87
CA TYR A 271 -34.71 -2.32 1.07
C TYR A 271 -33.72 -1.71 0.06
N GLY A 272 -32.49 -2.23 -0.02
CA GLY A 272 -31.44 -1.75 -0.91
C GLY A 272 -30.71 -0.49 -0.43
N GLN A 273 -30.83 -0.11 0.84
CA GLN A 273 -30.03 0.98 1.42
C GLN A 273 -28.62 0.48 1.73
N ILE A 274 -27.62 1.16 1.18
CA ILE A 274 -26.20 0.88 1.44
C ILE A 274 -25.72 1.85 2.52
N PHE A 275 -25.03 1.34 3.53
CA PHE A 275 -24.44 2.09 4.62
C PHE A 275 -22.92 2.01 4.54
N GLU A 276 -22.24 3.15 4.72
CA GLU A 276 -20.81 3.19 5.00
C GLU A 276 -20.58 2.55 6.38
N GLY A 277 -19.90 1.42 6.42
CA GLY A 277 -19.48 0.78 7.66
C GLY A 277 -18.23 1.47 8.17
N ARG A 278 -17.10 0.78 8.08
CA ARG A 278 -15.81 1.15 8.68
C ARG A 278 -15.25 2.51 8.23
N ASN A 279 -14.70 3.24 9.19
CA ASN A 279 -14.17 4.59 9.05
C ASN A 279 -12.86 4.63 8.22
N GLY A 280 -12.69 5.67 7.41
CA GLY A 280 -11.50 5.88 6.56
C GLY A 280 -11.82 6.35 5.14
N GLY A 281 -13.06 6.07 4.69
CA GLY A 281 -13.66 6.57 3.45
C GLY A 281 -13.96 5.46 2.43
N VAL A 282 -15.17 5.51 1.86
CA VAL A 282 -15.73 4.47 0.97
C VAL A 282 -14.91 4.16 -0.29
N THR A 283 -14.06 5.08 -0.75
CA THR A 283 -13.21 4.89 -1.94
C THR A 283 -11.88 4.19 -1.65
N LYS A 284 -11.50 4.01 -0.37
CA LYS A 284 -10.20 3.47 0.04
C LYS A 284 -10.27 1.99 0.38
N ASN A 285 -9.12 1.31 0.40
CA ASN A 285 -8.99 -0.07 0.84
C ASN A 285 -8.89 -0.12 2.38
N VAL A 286 -9.92 0.38 3.08
CA VAL A 286 -9.97 0.36 4.55
C VAL A 286 -9.94 -1.10 5.03
N ILE A 287 -8.99 -1.46 5.88
CA ILE A 287 -8.83 -2.84 6.36
C ILE A 287 -9.95 -3.16 7.34
N GLY A 288 -10.68 -4.26 7.09
CA GLY A 288 -11.82 -4.73 7.88
C GLY A 288 -11.47 -5.50 9.15
N ALA A 289 -12.51 -5.98 9.84
CA ALA A 289 -12.45 -7.02 10.88
C ALA A 289 -13.61 -8.03 10.70
N HIS A 290 -13.92 -8.37 9.44
CA HIS A 290 -15.07 -9.19 9.04
C HIS A 290 -14.70 -10.63 8.69
N THR A 291 -13.46 -10.89 8.28
CA THR A 291 -12.96 -12.20 7.86
C THR A 291 -11.52 -12.36 8.32
N GLY A 292 -11.35 -12.99 9.49
CA GLY A 292 -10.06 -13.27 10.10
C GLY A 292 -9.13 -14.00 9.15
N GLY A 293 -7.83 -13.69 9.26
CA GLY A 293 -6.82 -14.10 8.30
C GLY A 293 -6.85 -13.36 6.95
N TYR A 294 -7.96 -12.75 6.50
CA TYR A 294 -8.09 -12.22 5.13
C TYR A 294 -8.52 -10.75 5.02
N ASN A 295 -8.74 -10.05 6.15
CA ASN A 295 -9.12 -8.63 6.19
C ASN A 295 -8.19 -7.67 5.44
N TYR A 296 -6.88 -7.97 5.32
CA TYR A 296 -5.89 -6.99 4.84
C TYR A 296 -6.09 -6.59 3.39
N GLU A 297 -6.47 -7.51 2.50
CA GLU A 297 -6.58 -7.24 1.05
C GLU A 297 -8.01 -7.49 0.52
N SER A 298 -9.02 -7.43 1.39
CA SER A 298 -10.42 -7.69 1.04
C SER A 298 -11.37 -6.59 1.52
N VAL A 299 -12.59 -6.59 0.95
CA VAL A 299 -13.68 -5.69 1.32
C VAL A 299 -14.90 -6.50 1.75
N GLY A 300 -15.39 -6.28 2.96
CA GLY A 300 -16.53 -6.98 3.53
C GLY A 300 -17.84 -6.21 3.32
N VAL A 301 -18.83 -6.88 2.74
CA VAL A 301 -20.19 -6.37 2.57
C VAL A 301 -21.18 -7.25 3.34
N ALA A 302 -21.81 -6.71 4.38
CA ALA A 302 -22.79 -7.44 5.19
C ALA A 302 -24.23 -7.12 4.83
N LEU A 303 -25.00 -8.16 4.56
CA LEU A 303 -26.43 -8.09 4.29
C LEU A 303 -27.20 -8.15 5.61
N LEU A 304 -27.97 -7.11 5.95
CA LEU A 304 -28.71 -7.02 7.21
C LEU A 304 -29.87 -8.01 7.23
N GLY A 305 -29.72 -9.11 7.97
CA GLY A 305 -30.72 -10.17 8.06
C GLY A 305 -30.11 -11.57 8.21
N ASN A 306 -30.98 -12.58 8.32
CA ASN A 306 -30.61 -13.98 8.31
C ASN A 306 -31.01 -14.61 6.96
N TYR A 307 -30.02 -14.92 6.12
CA TYR A 307 -30.23 -15.55 4.81
C TYR A 307 -29.88 -17.05 4.78
N ALA A 308 -29.75 -17.69 5.96
CA ALA A 308 -29.84 -19.14 6.07
C ALA A 308 -31.30 -19.58 5.89
N THR A 309 -32.26 -18.82 6.46
CA THR A 309 -33.69 -19.14 6.45
C THR A 309 -34.52 -18.31 5.46
N ALA A 310 -34.13 -17.06 5.17
CA ALA A 310 -34.84 -16.18 4.23
C ALA A 310 -34.13 -16.01 2.88
N ARG A 311 -34.91 -15.71 1.83
CA ARG A 311 -34.37 -15.28 0.52
C ARG A 311 -33.99 -13.79 0.57
N PRO A 312 -32.85 -13.38 -0.03
CA PRO A 312 -32.53 -11.96 -0.18
C PRO A 312 -33.54 -11.27 -1.12
N SER A 313 -33.83 -10.00 -0.88
CA SER A 313 -34.74 -9.22 -1.73
C SER A 313 -34.07 -8.81 -3.04
N SER A 314 -34.87 -8.55 -4.08
CA SER A 314 -34.39 -7.98 -5.34
C SER A 314 -33.70 -6.62 -5.15
N ALA A 315 -34.20 -5.79 -4.23
CA ALA A 315 -33.60 -4.50 -3.88
C ALA A 315 -32.21 -4.68 -3.24
N MET A 316 -32.05 -5.64 -2.34
CA MET A 316 -30.76 -5.98 -1.72
C MET A 316 -29.77 -6.51 -2.75
N LEU A 317 -30.15 -7.46 -3.60
CA LEU A 317 -29.27 -8.00 -4.64
C LEU A 317 -28.87 -6.93 -5.67
N THR A 318 -29.78 -6.00 -5.99
CA THR A 318 -29.48 -4.83 -6.84
C THR A 318 -28.46 -3.92 -6.19
N ALA A 319 -28.64 -3.56 -4.92
CA ALA A 319 -27.70 -2.73 -4.17
C ALA A 319 -26.32 -3.41 -4.01
N LEU A 320 -26.28 -4.71 -3.71
CA LEU A 320 -25.05 -5.50 -3.59
C LEU A 320 -24.28 -5.52 -4.92
N THR A 321 -24.97 -5.82 -6.02
CA THR A 321 -24.32 -5.88 -7.33
C THR A 321 -23.85 -4.50 -7.79
N GLN A 322 -24.63 -3.43 -7.60
CA GLN A 322 -24.18 -2.06 -7.87
C GLN A 322 -22.97 -1.65 -7.03
N LEU A 323 -22.96 -1.97 -5.73
CA LEU A 323 -21.83 -1.69 -4.83
C LEU A 323 -20.56 -2.42 -5.29
N LEU A 324 -20.64 -3.72 -5.58
CA LEU A 324 -19.49 -4.51 -6.04
C LEU A 324 -19.02 -4.08 -7.44
N VAL A 325 -19.94 -3.70 -8.34
CA VAL A 325 -19.60 -3.15 -9.68
C VAL A 325 -18.72 -1.92 -9.57
N TRP A 326 -19.10 -0.97 -8.72
CA TRP A 326 -18.36 0.26 -8.47
C TRP A 326 -17.08 0.00 -7.66
N ARG A 327 -17.18 -0.73 -6.55
CA ARG A 327 -16.06 -0.88 -5.60
C ARG A 327 -14.87 -1.64 -6.19
N LEU A 328 -15.14 -2.63 -7.06
CA LEU A 328 -14.09 -3.38 -7.75
C LEU A 328 -13.54 -2.62 -8.97
N ASP A 329 -14.34 -1.74 -9.60
CA ASP A 329 -13.86 -0.88 -10.71
C ASP A 329 -12.91 0.21 -10.21
N ILE A 330 -13.21 0.88 -9.10
CA ILE A 330 -12.28 1.86 -8.49
C ILE A 330 -11.03 1.22 -7.86
N ALA A 331 -11.03 -0.10 -7.65
CA ALA A 331 -9.84 -0.88 -7.28
C ALA A 331 -9.11 -1.47 -8.50
N HIS A 332 -9.67 -1.30 -9.71
CA HIS A 332 -9.19 -1.92 -10.94
C HIS A 332 -8.96 -3.43 -10.83
N ILE A 333 -9.86 -4.19 -10.19
CA ILE A 333 -9.77 -5.65 -10.11
C ILE A 333 -10.93 -6.34 -10.84
N PRO A 334 -10.66 -7.41 -11.61
CA PRO A 334 -11.71 -8.09 -12.38
C PRO A 334 -12.64 -8.86 -11.43
N PRO A 335 -13.98 -8.71 -11.53
CA PRO A 335 -14.94 -9.28 -10.58
C PRO A 335 -15.10 -10.80 -10.64
N THR A 336 -14.41 -11.45 -11.58
CA THR A 336 -14.41 -12.89 -11.80
C THR A 336 -12.98 -13.44 -11.79
N GLY A 337 -12.87 -14.77 -11.76
CA GLY A 337 -11.59 -15.48 -11.68
C GLY A 337 -11.20 -15.82 -10.24
N ILE A 338 -10.15 -16.62 -10.15
CA ILE A 338 -9.57 -17.07 -8.88
C ILE A 338 -8.46 -16.12 -8.45
N VAL A 339 -8.38 -15.87 -7.16
CA VAL A 339 -7.31 -15.09 -6.51
C VAL A 339 -6.70 -15.92 -5.40
N THR A 340 -5.37 -15.90 -5.29
CA THR A 340 -4.65 -16.52 -4.17
C THR A 340 -4.42 -15.45 -3.11
N MET A 341 -4.93 -15.70 -1.90
CA MET A 341 -4.75 -14.87 -0.73
C MET A 341 -3.81 -15.58 0.24
N ARG A 342 -3.02 -14.82 1.01
CA ARG A 342 -2.24 -15.37 2.12
C ARG A 342 -2.96 -15.07 3.42
N THR A 343 -3.25 -16.11 4.19
CA THR A 343 -3.81 -15.98 5.54
C THR A 343 -2.82 -15.21 6.42
N GLY A 344 -3.29 -14.23 7.18
CA GLY A 344 -2.51 -13.47 8.16
C GLY A 344 -2.12 -14.32 9.37
N GLU A 345 -2.66 -13.99 10.54
CA GLU A 345 -2.35 -14.67 11.82
C GLU A 345 -3.09 -16.03 11.96
N GLY A 346 -3.79 -16.47 10.90
CA GLY A 346 -4.62 -17.67 10.86
C GLY A 346 -6.11 -17.37 11.02
N ASN A 347 -6.93 -18.42 10.96
CA ASN A 347 -8.30 -18.47 11.46
C ASN A 347 -8.66 -19.94 11.79
N ASP A 348 -9.92 -20.17 12.15
CA ASP A 348 -10.54 -21.47 12.44
C ASP A 348 -10.38 -22.55 11.35
N HIS A 349 -10.30 -22.15 10.07
CA HIS A 349 -10.27 -23.05 8.92
C HIS A 349 -8.87 -23.14 8.28
N HIS A 350 -8.04 -22.09 8.42
CA HIS A 350 -6.78 -21.93 7.72
C HIS A 350 -5.66 -21.43 8.65
N ALA A 351 -4.55 -22.17 8.69
CA ALA A 351 -3.38 -21.80 9.49
C ALA A 351 -2.72 -20.47 9.02
N ALA A 352 -1.99 -19.84 9.94
CA ALA A 352 -1.25 -18.61 9.67
C ALA A 352 -0.29 -18.76 8.48
N GLY A 353 -0.27 -17.78 7.58
CA GLY A 353 0.61 -17.78 6.41
C GLY A 353 0.23 -18.74 5.26
N THR A 354 -0.83 -19.55 5.38
CA THR A 354 -1.29 -20.46 4.32
C THR A 354 -1.79 -19.68 3.09
N PHE A 355 -1.50 -20.17 1.88
CA PHE A 355 -2.00 -19.63 0.63
C PHE A 355 -3.27 -20.35 0.17
N VAL A 356 -4.39 -19.63 0.07
CA VAL A 356 -5.71 -20.18 -0.23
C VAL A 356 -6.31 -19.50 -1.46
N LYS A 357 -7.05 -20.27 -2.26
CA LYS A 357 -7.66 -19.84 -3.53
C LYS A 357 -9.14 -19.52 -3.33
N PHE A 358 -9.53 -18.29 -3.65
CA PHE A 358 -10.92 -17.83 -3.58
C PHE A 358 -11.44 -17.39 -4.95
N ASN A 359 -12.76 -17.45 -5.13
CA ASN A 359 -13.40 -16.60 -6.14
C ASN A 359 -13.22 -15.12 -5.73
N ARG A 360 -13.01 -14.21 -6.69
CA ARG A 360 -12.87 -12.77 -6.43
C ARG A 360 -13.99 -12.16 -5.56
N ILE A 361 -15.20 -12.70 -5.70
CA ILE A 361 -16.34 -12.39 -4.84
C ILE A 361 -16.73 -13.73 -4.20
N ALA A 362 -16.46 -13.84 -2.90
CA ALA A 362 -16.59 -15.06 -2.11
C ALA A 362 -17.65 -14.89 -1.00
N GLY A 363 -18.20 -15.98 -0.51
CA GLY A 363 -18.98 -15.99 0.74
C GLY A 363 -18.04 -16.13 1.93
N HIS A 364 -18.43 -15.64 3.11
CA HIS A 364 -17.59 -15.79 4.31
C HIS A 364 -17.20 -17.25 4.60
N ARG A 365 -18.15 -18.20 4.42
CA ARG A 365 -17.94 -19.64 4.56
C ARG A 365 -16.88 -20.26 3.65
N ASP A 366 -16.43 -19.56 2.62
CA ASP A 366 -15.30 -20.02 1.80
C ASP A 366 -14.00 -19.94 2.62
N ALA A 367 -13.92 -19.02 3.58
CA ALA A 367 -12.70 -18.67 4.32
C ALA A 367 -12.65 -19.16 5.79
N SER A 368 -13.80 -19.46 6.40
CA SER A 368 -13.96 -19.84 7.82
C SER A 368 -15.10 -20.83 8.03
N TYR A 369 -15.15 -21.52 9.18
CA TYR A 369 -16.22 -22.45 9.54
C TYR A 369 -17.47 -21.69 10.00
N THR A 370 -18.25 -21.21 9.05
CA THR A 370 -19.45 -20.41 9.32
C THR A 370 -20.58 -20.72 8.34
N THR A 371 -21.83 -20.48 8.75
CA THR A 371 -23.00 -20.53 7.86
C THR A 371 -23.08 -19.28 6.97
N CYS A 372 -22.39 -18.19 7.31
CA CYS A 372 -22.38 -16.90 6.61
C CYS A 372 -21.91 -17.02 5.13
N PRO A 373 -22.57 -16.40 4.12
CA PRO A 373 -23.65 -15.41 4.18
C PRO A 373 -25.07 -16.01 4.23
N GLY A 374 -25.22 -17.27 4.65
CA GLY A 374 -26.49 -17.99 4.62
C GLY A 374 -26.72 -18.75 3.31
N ALA A 375 -27.50 -19.84 3.39
CA ALA A 375 -27.71 -20.78 2.29
C ALA A 375 -28.31 -20.15 1.03
N TYR A 376 -29.23 -19.19 1.17
CA TYR A 376 -29.89 -18.55 0.02
C TYR A 376 -28.95 -17.62 -0.75
N VAL A 377 -28.21 -16.75 -0.04
CA VAL A 377 -27.22 -15.85 -0.67
C VAL A 377 -26.07 -16.67 -1.24
N TYR A 378 -25.61 -17.70 -0.54
CA TYR A 378 -24.49 -18.53 -1.00
C TYR A 378 -24.79 -19.25 -2.32
N ARG A 379 -26.02 -19.78 -2.48
CA ARG A 379 -26.47 -20.37 -3.76
C ARG A 379 -26.41 -19.36 -4.91
N ASP A 380 -26.72 -18.09 -4.63
CA ASP A 380 -26.82 -17.05 -5.64
C ASP A 380 -25.44 -16.43 -5.99
N MET A 381 -24.33 -16.81 -5.32
CA MET A 381 -22.99 -16.24 -5.52
C MET A 381 -22.43 -16.34 -6.95
N THR A 382 -22.77 -17.41 -7.70
CA THR A 382 -22.41 -17.51 -9.13
C THR A 382 -23.16 -16.48 -9.97
N TRP A 383 -24.45 -16.26 -9.69
CA TRP A 383 -25.24 -15.22 -10.34
C TRP A 383 -24.71 -13.82 -9.99
N ILE A 384 -24.37 -13.57 -8.72
CA ILE A 384 -23.77 -12.29 -8.26
C ILE A 384 -22.49 -11.98 -9.06
N ARG A 385 -21.55 -12.93 -9.15
CA ARG A 385 -20.30 -12.76 -9.92
C ARG A 385 -20.54 -12.42 -11.39
N ASN A 386 -21.45 -13.14 -12.04
CA ASN A 386 -21.78 -12.92 -13.45
C ASN A 386 -22.51 -11.57 -13.67
N LYS A 387 -23.39 -11.17 -12.75
CA LYS A 387 -24.07 -9.89 -12.79
C LYS A 387 -23.10 -8.71 -12.60
N VAL A 388 -22.15 -8.81 -11.67
CA VAL A 388 -21.12 -7.77 -11.47
C VAL A 388 -20.17 -7.67 -12.69
N ASN A 389 -19.85 -8.78 -13.35
CA ASN A 389 -19.00 -8.80 -14.54
C ASN A 389 -19.66 -8.23 -15.83
N SER A 390 -20.99 -8.27 -15.90
CA SER A 390 -21.74 -7.75 -17.06
C SER A 390 -22.07 -6.26 -16.95
N MET A 391 -21.84 -5.62 -15.80
CA MET A 391 -22.26 -4.25 -15.50
C MET A 391 -21.09 -3.25 -15.45
N GLY A 392 -21.35 -2.04 -15.93
CA GLY A 392 -20.42 -0.90 -15.81
C GLY A 392 -19.15 -1.06 -16.65
N ARG A 393 -19.31 -1.42 -17.93
CA ARG A 393 -18.20 -1.53 -18.90
C ARG A 393 -18.04 -0.20 -19.69
N PRO A 394 -16.85 0.09 -20.22
CA PRO A 394 -15.60 -0.65 -20.06
C PRO A 394 -14.96 -0.46 -18.68
N LYS A 395 -14.07 -1.38 -18.30
CA LYS A 395 -13.28 -1.33 -17.06
C LYS A 395 -11.79 -1.52 -17.33
N ILE A 396 -10.95 -0.97 -16.46
CA ILE A 396 -9.50 -1.17 -16.40
C ILE A 396 -9.20 -2.21 -15.32
N TYR A 397 -8.34 -3.18 -15.61
CA TYR A 397 -7.95 -4.26 -14.71
C TYR A 397 -6.44 -4.33 -14.51
N THR A 398 -6.03 -4.41 -13.24
CA THR A 398 -4.65 -4.58 -12.74
C THR A 398 -3.61 -3.73 -13.47
N PRO A 399 -3.78 -2.39 -13.54
CA PRO A 399 -2.79 -1.49 -14.10
C PRO A 399 -1.58 -1.44 -13.17
N MET A 400 -0.41 -1.81 -13.67
CA MET A 400 0.81 -1.93 -12.88
C MET A 400 2.07 -1.54 -13.66
N LEU A 401 3.07 -1.09 -12.90
CA LEU A 401 4.46 -1.03 -13.32
C LEU A 401 5.22 -2.20 -12.70
N ASP A 402 6.19 -2.75 -13.41
CA ASP A 402 7.15 -3.72 -12.85
C ASP A 402 8.15 -3.09 -11.87
N SER A 403 8.45 -1.79 -12.04
CA SER A 403 9.22 -0.98 -11.10
C SER A 403 8.62 0.43 -10.96
N VAL A 404 8.52 0.91 -9.72
CA VAL A 404 8.22 2.33 -9.40
C VAL A 404 9.47 3.22 -9.40
N LYS A 405 10.63 2.69 -9.81
CA LYS A 405 11.90 3.42 -9.95
C LYS A 405 12.46 3.19 -11.35
N LEU A 406 12.55 4.26 -12.14
CA LEU A 406 13.13 4.28 -13.49
C LEU A 406 14.49 4.99 -13.42
N ARG A 407 15.54 4.33 -13.91
CA ARG A 407 16.94 4.77 -13.83
C ARG A 407 17.62 4.63 -15.20
N PRO A 408 17.40 5.58 -16.11
CA PRO A 408 18.04 5.60 -17.43
C PRO A 408 19.43 6.24 -17.32
N ASP A 409 20.32 5.66 -16.50
CA ASP A 409 21.66 6.23 -16.20
C ASP A 409 22.82 5.46 -16.85
N GLY A 410 22.54 4.38 -17.58
CA GLY A 410 23.52 3.57 -18.31
C GLY A 410 24.19 2.47 -17.48
N ASP A 411 23.83 2.31 -16.19
CA ASP A 411 24.33 1.25 -15.29
C ASP A 411 23.68 -0.13 -15.52
N THR A 412 22.70 -0.22 -16.43
CA THR A 412 21.86 -1.37 -16.82
C THR A 412 20.74 -1.76 -15.84
N LYS A 413 20.55 -1.06 -14.71
CA LYS A 413 19.55 -1.42 -13.67
C LYS A 413 18.35 -0.47 -13.65
N ASN A 414 17.21 -0.96 -14.13
CA ASN A 414 15.95 -0.22 -14.26
C ASN A 414 15.99 0.87 -15.35
N GLU A 415 16.79 0.69 -16.40
CA GLU A 415 16.84 1.55 -17.59
C GLU A 415 15.48 1.77 -18.25
N MET A 416 14.59 0.78 -18.13
CA MET A 416 13.22 0.84 -18.63
C MET A 416 12.24 0.32 -17.58
N ILE A 417 11.02 0.87 -17.63
CA ILE A 417 9.84 0.29 -17.02
C ILE A 417 9.01 -0.48 -18.05
N ARG A 418 8.23 -1.45 -17.57
CA ARG A 418 7.14 -2.09 -18.30
C ARG A 418 5.82 -1.82 -17.57
N PHE A 419 4.94 -1.06 -18.23
CA PHE A 419 3.56 -0.89 -17.84
C PHE A 419 2.67 -1.98 -18.45
N THR A 420 1.73 -2.53 -17.67
CA THR A 420 0.69 -3.45 -18.17
C THR A 420 -0.67 -3.20 -17.53
N ALA A 421 -1.74 -3.33 -18.31
CA ALA A 421 -3.12 -3.40 -17.81
C ALA A 421 -3.99 -4.27 -18.74
N GLY A 422 -5.06 -4.86 -18.20
CA GLY A 422 -6.12 -5.49 -18.97
C GLY A 422 -7.38 -4.62 -19.04
N PHE A 423 -8.29 -4.93 -19.96
CA PHE A 423 -9.57 -4.24 -20.09
C PHE A 423 -10.75 -5.22 -20.19
N SER A 424 -11.97 -4.77 -19.89
CA SER A 424 -13.18 -5.62 -19.96
C SER A 424 -13.69 -5.91 -21.38
N GLY A 425 -12.94 -5.49 -22.41
CA GLY A 425 -13.28 -5.53 -23.83
C GLY A 425 -12.27 -4.70 -24.62
N THR A 426 -12.42 -4.61 -25.94
CA THR A 426 -11.58 -3.75 -26.78
C THR A 426 -11.87 -2.27 -26.50
N VAL A 427 -10.84 -1.51 -26.14
CA VAL A 427 -10.90 -0.07 -25.88
C VAL A 427 -9.78 0.66 -26.59
N ASN A 428 -10.02 1.92 -26.93
CA ASN A 428 -8.99 2.92 -27.19
C ASN A 428 -8.46 3.41 -25.84
N TRP A 429 -7.17 3.31 -25.61
CA TRP A 429 -6.52 3.66 -24.35
C TRP A 429 -5.44 4.74 -24.53
N THR A 430 -5.21 5.49 -23.46
CA THR A 430 -4.21 6.56 -23.39
C THR A 430 -3.47 6.45 -22.05
N LEU A 431 -2.17 6.16 -22.10
CA LEU A 431 -1.26 6.14 -20.97
C LEU A 431 -0.38 7.38 -21.01
N SER A 432 -0.48 8.24 -20.00
CA SER A 432 0.32 9.47 -19.88
C SER A 432 1.18 9.46 -18.63
N PHE A 433 2.40 9.97 -18.72
CA PHE A 433 3.32 10.22 -17.61
C PHE A 433 3.44 11.72 -17.40
N VAL A 434 3.15 12.16 -16.18
CA VAL A 434 2.98 13.58 -15.81
C VAL A 434 3.94 13.92 -14.67
N ASP A 435 4.69 15.01 -14.81
CA ASP A 435 5.61 15.49 -13.77
C ASP A 435 4.87 16.06 -12.54
N SER A 436 5.62 16.45 -11.51
CA SER A 436 5.07 17.04 -10.28
C SER A 436 4.46 18.45 -10.46
N LYS A 437 4.64 19.08 -11.63
CA LYS A 437 4.07 20.39 -12.00
C LYS A 437 2.83 20.26 -12.89
N GLY A 438 2.48 19.05 -13.32
CA GLY A 438 1.35 18.78 -14.22
C GLY A 438 1.71 18.76 -15.72
N VAL A 439 3.00 18.78 -16.08
CA VAL A 439 3.48 18.70 -17.46
C VAL A 439 3.47 17.24 -17.92
N VAL A 440 2.92 16.98 -19.10
CA VAL A 440 2.89 15.64 -19.70
C VAL A 440 4.18 15.40 -20.49
N GLU A 441 5.12 14.66 -19.90
CA GLU A 441 6.42 14.34 -20.53
C GLU A 441 6.32 13.27 -21.61
N ARG A 442 5.33 12.36 -21.47
CA ARG A 442 5.11 11.27 -22.43
C ARG A 442 3.66 10.82 -22.45
N THR A 443 3.15 10.55 -23.64
CA THR A 443 1.89 9.83 -23.85
C THR A 443 2.09 8.67 -24.81
N PHE A 444 1.41 7.56 -24.54
CA PHE A 444 1.24 6.41 -25.41
C PHE A 444 -0.25 6.18 -25.63
N THR A 445 -0.64 5.81 -26.84
CA THR A 445 -2.02 5.47 -27.20
C THR A 445 -2.07 4.16 -27.96
N GLY A 446 -3.24 3.53 -27.95
CA GLY A 446 -3.49 2.34 -28.76
C GLY A 446 -4.90 1.81 -28.60
N THR A 447 -5.17 0.68 -29.23
CA THR A 447 -6.48 0.01 -29.21
C THR A 447 -6.28 -1.48 -28.88
N GLY A 448 -7.06 -2.03 -27.96
CA GLY A 448 -6.97 -3.45 -27.61
C GLY A 448 -7.74 -3.82 -26.35
N SER A 449 -7.71 -5.11 -26.00
CA SER A 449 -8.24 -5.66 -24.74
C SER A 449 -7.21 -5.73 -23.60
N ALA A 450 -5.96 -5.36 -23.89
CA ALA A 450 -4.89 -5.16 -22.92
C ALA A 450 -3.86 -4.16 -23.48
N VAL A 451 -3.01 -3.64 -22.60
CA VAL A 451 -1.84 -2.83 -22.93
C VAL A 451 -0.58 -3.44 -22.30
N LYS A 452 0.53 -3.42 -23.04
CA LYS A 452 1.88 -3.68 -22.56
C LYS A 452 2.80 -2.65 -23.22
N GLN A 453 3.32 -1.72 -22.42
CA GLN A 453 4.13 -0.61 -22.91
C GLN A 453 5.47 -0.56 -22.17
N TYR A 454 6.54 -0.27 -22.90
CA TYR A 454 7.87 -0.05 -22.35
C TYR A 454 8.26 1.42 -22.48
N TRP A 455 9.00 1.97 -21.51
CA TRP A 455 9.48 3.35 -21.56
C TRP A 455 10.81 3.52 -20.81
N ALA A 456 11.76 4.21 -21.46
CA ALA A 456 13.12 4.51 -20.99
C ALA A 456 13.28 5.98 -20.58
N ALA A 457 12.24 6.59 -20.00
CA ALA A 457 12.14 8.02 -19.65
C ALA A 457 12.26 9.04 -20.80
N ALA A 458 12.55 8.63 -22.04
CA ALA A 458 12.66 9.55 -23.17
C ALA A 458 11.37 10.39 -23.38
N THR A 459 11.51 11.71 -23.28
CA THR A 459 10.43 12.71 -23.49
C THR A 459 9.95 12.69 -24.95
N VAL A 460 8.92 13.47 -25.28
CA VAL A 460 8.51 13.71 -26.67
C VAL A 460 9.63 14.38 -27.50
N ALA A 461 10.45 15.23 -26.87
CA ALA A 461 11.52 15.97 -27.55
C ALA A 461 12.80 15.13 -27.80
N GLY A 462 12.93 13.95 -27.20
CA GLY A 462 14.12 13.09 -27.31
C GLY A 462 14.93 12.93 -26.01
N PRO A 463 15.30 14.02 -25.29
CA PRO A 463 16.02 13.92 -24.01
C PRO A 463 15.27 13.10 -22.96
N LEU A 464 16.00 12.60 -21.96
CA LEU A 464 15.42 11.91 -20.81
C LEU A 464 14.59 12.88 -19.94
N ALA A 465 13.47 12.40 -19.42
CA ALA A 465 12.63 13.16 -18.50
C ALA A 465 13.41 13.54 -17.22
N PRO A 466 13.21 14.75 -16.66
CA PRO A 466 13.93 15.21 -15.47
C PRO A 466 13.78 14.28 -14.25
N ASN A 467 14.75 14.34 -13.32
CA ASN A 467 14.62 13.70 -12.01
C ASN A 467 13.34 14.14 -11.28
N GLY A 468 12.63 13.19 -10.68
CA GLY A 468 11.54 13.51 -9.77
C GLY A 468 10.47 12.44 -9.65
N LEU A 469 9.41 12.81 -8.92
CA LEU A 469 8.19 12.04 -8.79
C LEU A 469 7.24 12.39 -9.94
N TYR A 470 6.75 11.34 -10.61
CA TYR A 470 5.79 11.39 -11.69
C TYR A 470 4.50 10.66 -11.28
N THR A 471 3.39 11.10 -11.85
CA THR A 471 2.13 10.37 -11.84
C THR A 471 1.90 9.79 -13.23
N TRP A 472 1.67 8.48 -13.32
CA TRP A 472 1.12 7.88 -14.53
C TRP A 472 -0.41 7.86 -14.45
N LYS A 473 -1.07 8.04 -15.60
CA LYS A 473 -2.52 8.00 -15.75
C LYS A 473 -2.89 7.13 -16.94
N LEU A 474 -3.81 6.20 -16.77
CA LEU A 474 -4.38 5.39 -17.84
C LEU A 474 -5.88 5.69 -17.98
N ASP A 475 -6.26 6.28 -19.10
CA ASP A 475 -7.65 6.43 -19.52
C ASP A 475 -8.00 5.39 -20.59
N ALA A 476 -9.26 4.96 -20.66
CA ALA A 476 -9.75 4.00 -21.65
C ALA A 476 -11.20 4.31 -22.07
N ARG A 477 -11.53 4.10 -23.35
CA ARG A 477 -12.85 4.33 -23.94
C ARG A 477 -13.19 3.26 -24.98
N ASP A 478 -14.42 2.74 -24.98
CA ASP A 478 -14.88 1.80 -26.01
C ASP A 478 -15.31 2.48 -27.32
N SER A 479 -15.64 1.69 -28.34
CA SER A 479 -16.07 2.17 -29.67
C SER A 479 -17.41 2.91 -29.66
N THR A 480 -18.26 2.69 -28.65
CA THR A 480 -19.53 3.41 -28.45
C THR A 480 -19.37 4.70 -27.67
N GLY A 481 -18.15 5.00 -27.22
CA GLY A 481 -17.82 6.23 -26.52
C GLY A 481 -17.83 6.13 -25.00
N HIS A 482 -18.15 4.97 -24.40
CA HIS A 482 -18.15 4.83 -22.94
C HIS A 482 -16.72 4.81 -22.40
N VAL A 483 -16.47 5.58 -21.34
CA VAL A 483 -15.18 5.74 -20.67
C VAL A 483 -15.14 4.80 -19.45
N ALA A 484 -13.99 4.18 -19.21
CA ALA A 484 -13.75 3.42 -17.98
C ALA A 484 -13.43 4.36 -16.81
N THR A 485 -13.50 3.87 -15.57
CA THR A 485 -12.84 4.58 -14.47
C THR A 485 -11.34 4.59 -14.73
N GLY A 486 -10.77 5.79 -14.93
CA GLY A 486 -9.35 5.97 -15.20
C GLY A 486 -8.47 5.58 -14.00
N ALA A 487 -7.34 4.95 -14.29
CA ALA A 487 -6.38 4.50 -13.29
C ALA A 487 -5.20 5.48 -13.14
N LEU A 488 -4.59 5.50 -11.96
CA LEU A 488 -3.42 6.33 -11.66
C LEU A 488 -2.49 5.64 -10.69
N GLY A 489 -1.22 6.04 -10.72
CA GLY A 489 -0.20 5.63 -9.76
C GLY A 489 1.07 6.45 -9.94
N THR A 490 2.11 6.13 -9.18
CA THR A 490 3.36 6.91 -9.17
C THR A 490 4.54 6.16 -9.75
N LEU A 491 5.52 6.95 -10.21
CA LEU A 491 6.81 6.52 -10.73
C LEU A 491 7.87 7.54 -10.28
N ASN A 492 9.05 7.11 -9.86
CA ASN A 492 10.16 8.02 -9.57
C ASN A 492 11.28 7.83 -10.60
N ILE A 493 11.61 8.90 -11.33
CA ILE A 493 12.69 8.90 -12.32
C ILE A 493 13.96 9.46 -11.67
N VAL A 494 15.08 8.77 -11.87
CA VAL A 494 16.42 9.16 -11.41
C VAL A 494 17.42 8.97 -12.56
N THR A 495 17.69 10.03 -13.31
CA THR A 495 18.67 10.11 -14.39
C THR A 495 20.05 10.56 -13.90
N THR A 496 20.16 11.13 -12.70
CA THR A 496 21.44 11.39 -12.02
C THR A 496 21.49 10.77 -10.63
N HIS A 497 22.54 9.97 -10.39
CA HIS A 497 22.69 9.18 -9.19
C HIS A 497 23.01 10.06 -7.95
N PRO A 498 22.19 10.07 -6.88
CA PRO A 498 22.41 10.93 -5.71
C PRO A 498 23.75 10.71 -5.00
N ASP A 499 24.28 9.49 -5.09
CA ASP A 499 25.53 9.07 -4.43
C ASP A 499 26.76 9.12 -5.39
N GLY A 500 26.64 9.80 -6.53
CA GLY A 500 27.69 9.89 -7.56
C GLY A 500 27.67 8.74 -8.58
N ASN A 501 28.48 8.83 -9.63
CA ASN A 501 28.48 7.86 -10.74
C ASN A 501 28.92 6.46 -10.26
N PRO A 502 28.05 5.42 -10.34
CA PRO A 502 28.37 4.08 -9.83
C PRO A 502 29.44 3.36 -10.67
N ILE A 503 29.55 3.67 -11.98
CA ILE A 503 30.59 3.14 -12.87
C ILE A 503 31.95 3.73 -12.48
N ALA A 504 32.01 5.04 -12.18
CA ALA A 504 33.22 5.68 -11.67
C ALA A 504 33.59 5.17 -10.26
N TYR A 505 32.61 4.89 -9.40
CA TYR A 505 32.87 4.26 -8.11
C TYR A 505 33.47 2.86 -8.28
N ALA A 506 32.87 2.00 -9.11
CA ALA A 506 33.38 0.66 -9.40
C ALA A 506 34.77 0.68 -10.06
N SER A 507 35.03 1.66 -10.91
CA SER A 507 36.34 1.91 -11.57
C SER A 507 37.46 2.24 -10.57
N ASN A 508 37.17 3.06 -9.56
CA ASN A 508 38.17 3.51 -8.58
C ASN A 508 38.27 2.61 -7.33
N PHE A 509 37.16 2.01 -6.89
CA PHE A 509 37.03 1.32 -5.60
C PHE A 509 36.58 -0.16 -5.72
N GLY A 510 36.19 -0.62 -6.91
CA GLY A 510 35.73 -1.99 -7.13
C GLY A 510 34.46 -2.30 -6.32
N THR A 511 34.52 -3.37 -5.52
CA THR A 511 33.43 -3.81 -4.63
C THR A 511 33.65 -3.39 -3.17
N LEU A 512 34.61 -2.51 -2.88
CA LEU A 512 34.80 -2.00 -1.52
C LEU A 512 33.56 -1.19 -1.11
N PRO A 513 33.05 -1.35 0.12
CA PRO A 513 31.92 -0.56 0.59
C PRO A 513 32.35 0.89 0.90
N ALA A 514 31.48 1.85 0.58
CA ALA A 514 31.66 3.24 0.99
C ALA A 514 31.35 3.42 2.49
N VAL A 515 32.08 4.32 3.15
CA VAL A 515 31.74 4.78 4.50
C VAL A 515 30.45 5.58 4.45
N GLN A 516 29.41 5.14 5.17
CA GLN A 516 28.15 5.87 5.22
C GLN A 516 28.25 7.10 6.12
N THR A 517 27.84 8.26 5.60
CA THR A 517 27.90 9.55 6.30
C THR A 517 26.51 10.15 6.49
N GLY A 518 26.29 10.80 7.64
CA GLY A 518 25.05 11.53 7.91
C GLY A 518 24.99 12.89 7.19
N PRO A 519 23.80 13.52 7.06
CA PRO A 519 23.66 14.82 6.41
C PRO A 519 24.53 15.93 7.02
N LYS A 520 24.71 15.91 8.35
CA LYS A 520 25.58 16.85 9.08
C LYS A 520 27.06 16.69 8.73
N GLU A 521 27.51 15.48 8.42
CA GLU A 521 28.90 15.22 8.04
C GLU A 521 29.15 15.73 6.62
N ARG A 522 28.25 15.39 5.67
CA ARG A 522 28.33 15.89 4.28
C ARG A 522 28.33 17.42 4.21
N ALA A 523 27.58 18.10 5.08
CA ALA A 523 27.53 19.56 5.15
C ALA A 523 28.85 20.23 5.59
N ARG A 524 29.86 19.48 6.05
CA ARG A 524 31.20 20.00 6.35
C ARG A 524 32.09 20.17 5.12
N TYR A 525 31.71 19.58 3.99
CA TYR A 525 32.51 19.51 2.78
C TYR A 525 31.83 20.27 1.64
N THR A 526 32.60 21.05 0.89
CA THR A 526 32.15 21.58 -0.40
C THR A 526 32.16 20.46 -1.45
N THR A 527 31.13 20.42 -2.30
CA THR A 527 31.07 19.47 -3.42
C THR A 527 32.22 19.75 -4.39
N GLY A 528 33.17 18.82 -4.51
CA GLY A 528 34.24 18.87 -5.50
C GLY A 528 33.79 18.44 -6.91
N GLN A 529 34.75 18.26 -7.82
CA GLN A 529 34.46 17.62 -9.11
C GLN A 529 33.97 16.18 -8.93
N ALA A 530 33.13 15.73 -9.86
CA ALA A 530 32.67 14.34 -9.88
C ALA A 530 33.85 13.37 -10.12
N LEU A 531 33.80 12.20 -9.47
CA LEU A 531 34.76 11.13 -9.71
C LEU A 531 34.70 10.70 -11.18
N GLY A 532 35.82 10.82 -11.88
CA GLY A 532 36.03 10.25 -13.22
C GLY A 532 36.45 8.78 -13.17
N LEU A 533 36.59 8.16 -14.34
CA LEU A 533 37.15 6.82 -14.45
C LEU A 533 38.67 6.84 -14.14
N ARG A 534 39.14 5.83 -13.39
CA ARG A 534 40.57 5.60 -13.14
C ARG A 534 41.27 5.28 -14.46
N ASN A 535 42.45 5.87 -14.71
CA ASN A 535 43.28 5.53 -15.87
C ASN A 535 43.54 4.01 -15.90
N GLY A 536 43.32 3.35 -17.03
CA GLY A 536 43.38 1.89 -17.20
C GLY A 536 42.09 1.12 -16.88
N THR A 537 40.94 1.79 -16.74
CA THR A 537 39.66 1.10 -16.48
C THR A 537 39.16 0.40 -17.74
N LEU A 538 38.95 -0.92 -17.66
CA LEU A 538 38.34 -1.68 -18.74
C LEU A 538 36.80 -1.56 -18.69
N LEU A 539 36.18 -1.31 -19.84
CA LEU A 539 34.73 -1.30 -20.03
C LEU A 539 34.34 -2.35 -21.08
N THR A 540 33.13 -2.89 -20.97
CA THR A 540 32.55 -3.78 -21.99
C THR A 540 31.15 -3.30 -22.34
N GLY A 541 30.89 -3.15 -23.64
CA GLY A 541 29.60 -2.69 -24.15
C GLY A 541 28.49 -3.75 -24.11
N PRO A 542 27.26 -3.39 -24.52
CA PRO A 542 26.12 -4.29 -24.52
C PRO A 542 26.38 -5.59 -25.29
N GLY A 543 25.91 -6.71 -24.75
CA GLY A 543 26.13 -8.04 -25.35
C GLY A 543 27.50 -8.67 -25.07
N GLY A 544 28.45 -7.94 -24.45
CA GLY A 544 29.69 -8.52 -23.95
C GLY A 544 30.83 -8.66 -24.97
N THR A 545 30.64 -8.20 -26.21
CA THR A 545 31.53 -8.51 -27.36
C THR A 545 32.48 -7.39 -27.76
N THR A 546 32.25 -6.15 -27.32
CA THR A 546 33.13 -5.00 -27.62
C THR A 546 33.75 -4.50 -26.33
N HIS A 547 35.07 -4.41 -26.32
CA HIS A 547 35.86 -4.02 -25.16
C HIS A 547 36.55 -2.68 -25.38
N TYR A 548 36.70 -1.93 -24.29
CA TYR A 548 37.29 -0.61 -24.28
C TYR A 548 38.20 -0.44 -23.07
N ILE A 549 39.12 0.51 -23.14
CA ILE A 549 39.93 0.98 -22.02
C ILE A 549 39.82 2.50 -21.91
N TRP A 550 39.56 3.00 -20.70
CA TRP A 550 39.73 4.40 -20.37
C TRP A 550 41.22 4.68 -20.18
N SER A 551 41.84 5.38 -21.14
CA SER A 551 43.25 5.75 -21.11
C SER A 551 43.38 7.26 -21.32
N ASP A 552 44.24 7.92 -20.55
CA ASP A 552 44.68 9.32 -20.76
C ASP A 552 43.56 10.37 -20.96
N GLY A 553 42.38 10.12 -20.39
CA GLY A 553 41.22 11.02 -20.45
C GLY A 553 40.22 10.73 -21.57
N ALA A 554 40.39 9.64 -22.32
CA ALA A 554 39.48 9.19 -23.36
C ALA A 554 39.16 7.68 -23.25
N VAL A 555 38.08 7.25 -23.89
CA VAL A 555 37.76 5.84 -24.09
C VAL A 555 38.33 5.39 -25.43
N HIS A 556 39.12 4.32 -25.39
CA HIS A 556 39.75 3.69 -26.55
C HIS A 556 39.15 2.30 -26.74
N LYS A 557 38.69 1.99 -27.95
CA LYS A 557 38.16 0.66 -28.29
C LYS A 557 39.30 -0.28 -28.66
N PHE A 558 39.24 -1.54 -28.25
CA PHE A 558 40.21 -2.53 -28.73
C PHE A 558 39.84 -3.04 -30.13
N SER A 559 40.82 -3.11 -31.03
CA SER A 559 40.59 -3.68 -32.36
C SER A 559 40.33 -5.19 -32.29
N THR A 560 39.45 -5.67 -33.17
CA THR A 560 39.17 -7.08 -33.40
C THR A 560 39.74 -7.60 -34.74
N SER A 561 40.46 -6.75 -35.48
CA SER A 561 41.01 -7.06 -36.81
C SER A 561 42.34 -6.31 -37.05
N PRO A 562 43.37 -6.96 -37.63
CA PRO A 562 43.42 -8.36 -38.08
C PRO A 562 43.52 -9.38 -36.95
N THR A 563 43.70 -8.92 -35.70
CA THR A 563 43.80 -9.73 -34.48
C THR A 563 42.98 -9.10 -33.37
N ASP A 564 42.44 -9.90 -32.45
CA ASP A 564 41.82 -9.41 -31.21
C ASP A 564 42.91 -8.84 -30.29
N THR A 565 43.04 -7.51 -30.26
CA THR A 565 44.05 -6.82 -29.47
C THR A 565 43.79 -6.92 -27.96
N PHE A 566 42.53 -7.02 -27.53
CA PHE A 566 42.17 -7.16 -26.11
C PHE A 566 42.70 -8.48 -25.55
N THR A 567 42.39 -9.59 -26.21
CA THR A 567 42.88 -10.92 -25.81
C THR A 567 44.37 -11.08 -26.07
N SER A 568 44.90 -10.50 -27.16
CA SER A 568 46.33 -10.57 -27.50
C SER A 568 47.20 -9.87 -26.45
N LEU A 569 46.78 -8.71 -25.94
CA LEU A 569 47.46 -8.04 -24.82
C LEU A 569 47.31 -8.83 -23.49
N GLY A 570 46.24 -9.60 -23.34
CA GLY A 570 46.03 -10.53 -22.22
C GLY A 570 45.01 -10.03 -21.20
N TYR A 571 44.21 -9.02 -21.56
CA TYR A 571 43.09 -8.54 -20.76
C TYR A 571 41.99 -9.60 -20.65
N LYS A 572 41.08 -9.40 -19.69
CA LYS A 572 40.04 -10.35 -19.32
C LYS A 572 38.71 -9.64 -19.13
N VAL A 573 37.63 -10.19 -19.66
CA VAL A 573 36.27 -9.63 -19.50
C VAL A 573 35.89 -9.52 -18.01
N ALA A 574 36.35 -10.45 -17.16
CA ALA A 574 36.16 -10.42 -15.70
C ALA A 574 36.88 -9.25 -14.97
N ALA A 575 37.72 -8.48 -15.67
CA ALA A 575 38.31 -7.22 -15.18
C ALA A 575 37.56 -5.97 -15.69
N SER A 576 36.63 -6.13 -16.64
CA SER A 576 35.85 -5.02 -17.20
C SER A 576 34.60 -4.68 -16.37
N ILE A 577 34.09 -3.47 -16.56
CA ILE A 577 32.77 -3.04 -16.08
C ILE A 577 31.81 -3.04 -17.26
N ALA A 578 30.70 -3.75 -17.16
CA ALA A 578 29.65 -3.75 -18.17
C ALA A 578 28.87 -2.42 -18.13
N VAL A 579 28.67 -1.80 -19.30
CA VAL A 579 28.01 -0.49 -19.44
C VAL A 579 27.10 -0.46 -20.67
N ALA A 580 26.10 0.43 -20.66
CA ALA A 580 25.30 0.71 -21.86
C ALA A 580 26.12 1.40 -22.96
N GLN A 581 25.74 1.22 -24.23
CA GLN A 581 26.42 1.88 -25.35
C GLN A 581 26.32 3.41 -25.25
N THR A 582 25.17 3.92 -24.82
CA THR A 582 24.93 5.35 -24.54
C THR A 582 25.90 5.94 -23.52
N TYR A 583 26.41 5.15 -22.57
CA TYR A 583 27.43 5.60 -21.63
C TYR A 583 28.80 5.73 -22.33
N ILE A 584 29.16 4.78 -23.19
CA ILE A 584 30.40 4.81 -23.98
C ILE A 584 30.38 6.01 -24.94
N ASP A 585 29.28 6.22 -25.67
CA ASP A 585 29.13 7.29 -26.66
C ASP A 585 29.21 8.70 -26.03
N ALA A 586 28.89 8.82 -24.72
CA ALA A 586 28.97 10.08 -23.97
C ALA A 586 30.37 10.39 -23.41
N LEU A 587 31.32 9.44 -23.47
CA LEU A 587 32.71 9.67 -23.07
C LEU A 587 33.51 10.36 -24.19
N PRO A 588 34.58 11.12 -23.88
CA PRO A 588 35.55 11.54 -24.88
C PRO A 588 36.15 10.32 -25.59
N GLN A 589 36.08 10.27 -26.93
CA GLN A 589 36.60 9.16 -27.72
C GLN A 589 38.09 9.38 -28.04
N GLY A 590 38.88 8.32 -28.01
CA GLY A 590 40.27 8.28 -28.46
C GLY A 590 40.49 7.21 -29.53
N ASP A 591 41.69 7.16 -30.11
CA ASP A 591 42.02 6.22 -31.19
C ASP A 591 41.92 4.74 -30.74
N ASP A 592 41.52 3.85 -31.66
CA ASP A 592 41.42 2.41 -31.40
C ASP A 592 42.78 1.80 -31.02
N VAL A 593 42.79 0.96 -29.97
CA VAL A 593 43.97 0.20 -29.53
C VAL A 593 44.23 -0.94 -30.53
N THR A 594 45.22 -0.73 -31.38
CA THR A 594 45.60 -1.67 -32.45
C THR A 594 46.92 -2.42 -32.17
N ASP A 595 47.86 -1.85 -31.42
CA ASP A 595 49.14 -2.51 -31.11
C ASP A 595 48.97 -3.64 -30.09
N VAL A 596 49.53 -4.80 -30.42
CA VAL A 596 49.55 -6.02 -29.58
C VAL A 596 50.86 -6.19 -28.79
N ASN A 597 51.84 -5.30 -29.02
CA ASN A 597 53.19 -5.36 -28.43
C ASN A 597 53.41 -4.36 -27.29
N GLN A 598 52.47 -3.46 -27.02
CA GLN A 598 52.56 -2.45 -25.97
C GLN A 598 51.18 -2.18 -25.38
N HIS A 599 51.10 -2.02 -24.06
CA HIS A 599 49.85 -1.66 -23.39
C HIS A 599 49.61 -0.14 -23.33
N PRO A 600 48.34 0.31 -23.41
CA PRO A 600 47.93 1.67 -23.04
C PRO A 600 48.23 2.03 -21.58
N ASN A 601 48.20 3.33 -21.29
CA ASN A 601 48.44 3.85 -19.94
C ASN A 601 47.35 3.41 -18.94
N GLY A 602 47.71 3.40 -17.65
CA GLY A 602 46.92 2.85 -16.56
C GLY A 602 46.89 1.32 -16.48
N THR A 603 47.52 0.60 -17.41
CA THR A 603 47.54 -0.87 -17.39
C THR A 603 48.46 -1.42 -16.31
N LEU A 604 47.97 -2.38 -15.53
CA LEU A 604 48.74 -3.13 -14.54
C LEU A 604 49.39 -4.37 -15.18
N VAL A 605 50.68 -4.26 -15.48
CA VAL A 605 51.46 -5.31 -16.13
C VAL A 605 52.33 -6.08 -15.13
N LYS A 606 52.51 -7.38 -15.35
CA LYS A 606 53.44 -8.25 -14.62
C LYS A 606 54.63 -8.60 -15.51
N SER A 607 55.83 -8.23 -15.08
CA SER A 607 57.06 -8.49 -15.83
C SER A 607 57.38 -9.97 -15.86
N ALA A 608 57.51 -10.53 -17.07
CA ALA A 608 58.00 -11.88 -17.27
C ALA A 608 59.49 -12.04 -16.88
N VAL A 609 60.26 -10.94 -16.84
CA VAL A 609 61.71 -10.96 -16.58
C VAL A 609 62.03 -11.13 -15.09
N ASN A 610 61.27 -10.46 -14.21
CA ASN A 610 61.57 -10.42 -12.77
C ASN A 610 60.36 -10.73 -11.86
N GLY A 611 59.20 -11.05 -12.44
CA GLY A 611 57.98 -11.39 -11.72
C GLY A 611 57.28 -10.24 -11.00
N LYS A 612 57.81 -9.02 -11.03
CA LYS A 612 57.25 -7.83 -10.35
C LYS A 612 56.16 -7.18 -11.18
N ASN A 613 55.25 -6.48 -10.50
CA ASN A 613 54.17 -5.74 -11.11
C ASN A 613 54.56 -4.26 -11.30
N TYR A 614 54.06 -3.67 -12.38
CA TYR A 614 54.29 -2.29 -12.77
C TYR A 614 52.99 -1.70 -13.33
N VAL A 615 52.81 -0.39 -13.20
CA VAL A 615 51.78 0.36 -13.94
C VAL A 615 52.43 1.03 -15.13
N VAL A 616 51.85 0.85 -16.32
CA VAL A 616 52.20 1.62 -17.51
C VAL A 616 51.60 3.02 -17.36
N ASP A 617 52.44 4.05 -17.35
CA ASP A 617 52.00 5.43 -17.10
C ASP A 617 52.93 6.41 -17.81
N SER A 618 52.37 7.25 -18.70
CA SER A 618 53.04 8.40 -19.30
C SER A 618 54.41 8.04 -19.92
N GLY A 619 54.46 6.94 -20.66
CA GLY A 619 55.67 6.43 -21.32
C GLY A 619 56.61 5.61 -20.44
N LYS A 620 56.31 5.41 -19.14
CA LYS A 620 57.18 4.78 -18.14
C LYS A 620 56.56 3.50 -17.55
N LEU A 621 57.41 2.62 -17.02
CA LEU A 621 56.98 1.53 -16.12
C LEU A 621 57.17 1.96 -14.67
N ARG A 622 56.08 2.21 -13.96
CA ARG A 622 56.09 2.62 -12.55
C ARG A 622 56.00 1.40 -11.63
N PRO A 623 56.98 1.12 -10.75
CA PRO A 623 56.89 0.01 -9.80
C PRO A 623 55.67 0.14 -8.89
N ILE A 624 54.97 -0.96 -8.59
CA ILE A 624 53.84 -0.96 -7.65
C ILE A 624 54.02 -2.04 -6.58
N SER A 625 53.84 -1.69 -5.31
CA SER A 625 53.90 -2.65 -4.20
C SER A 625 52.60 -3.45 -4.11
N ALA A 626 52.62 -4.62 -3.44
CA ALA A 626 51.41 -5.42 -3.24
C ALA A 626 50.30 -4.64 -2.51
N LEU A 627 50.67 -3.80 -1.53
CA LEU A 627 49.74 -2.94 -0.81
C LEU A 627 49.17 -1.83 -1.68
N ALA A 628 50.00 -1.16 -2.49
CA ALA A 628 49.53 -0.14 -3.43
C ALA A 628 48.61 -0.73 -4.49
N GLN A 629 48.95 -1.91 -5.04
CA GLN A 629 48.10 -2.65 -5.96
C GLN A 629 46.74 -2.97 -5.34
N ALA A 630 46.72 -3.57 -4.14
CA ALA A 630 45.47 -3.91 -3.45
C ALA A 630 44.59 -2.67 -3.11
N SER A 631 45.18 -1.48 -3.05
CA SER A 631 44.45 -0.21 -2.86
C SER A 631 43.90 0.42 -4.15
N LEU A 632 44.36 0.01 -5.33
CA LEU A 632 44.09 0.71 -6.60
C LEU A 632 43.52 -0.20 -7.71
N TYR A 633 43.82 -1.49 -7.67
CA TYR A 633 43.56 -2.44 -8.76
C TYR A 633 42.92 -3.73 -8.25
N ARG A 634 42.11 -4.37 -9.09
CA ARG A 634 41.60 -5.72 -8.85
C ARG A 634 42.66 -6.75 -9.24
N SER A 635 42.69 -7.90 -8.55
CA SER A 635 43.61 -9.00 -8.88
C SER A 635 43.41 -9.55 -10.31
N THR A 636 42.21 -9.37 -10.87
CA THR A 636 41.86 -9.75 -12.25
C THR A 636 42.43 -8.82 -13.32
N GLU A 637 42.87 -7.61 -12.97
CA GLU A 637 43.40 -6.58 -13.91
C GLU A 637 44.88 -6.78 -14.27
N VAL A 638 45.57 -7.76 -13.65
CA VAL A 638 46.99 -8.05 -13.94
C VAL A 638 47.14 -8.79 -15.27
N VAL A 639 47.87 -8.19 -16.22
CA VAL A 639 48.19 -8.77 -17.54
C VAL A 639 49.72 -8.98 -17.69
N PRO A 640 50.21 -9.90 -18.55
CA PRO A 640 51.65 -10.10 -18.75
C PRO A 640 52.27 -8.98 -19.60
N THR A 641 53.47 -8.50 -19.27
CA THR A 641 54.21 -7.51 -20.10
C THR A 641 54.45 -7.99 -21.53
N LYS A 642 54.40 -7.06 -22.49
CA LYS A 642 54.80 -7.24 -23.89
C LYS A 642 56.17 -6.62 -24.20
N PRO A 643 56.82 -6.94 -25.33
CA PRO A 643 58.15 -6.41 -25.66
C PRO A 643 58.24 -4.88 -25.66
N GLY A 644 57.21 -4.20 -26.15
CA GLY A 644 57.11 -2.73 -26.18
C GLY A 644 56.86 -2.09 -24.81
N ASP A 645 56.46 -2.85 -23.78
CA ASP A 645 56.44 -2.33 -22.41
C ASP A 645 57.84 -2.31 -21.80
N LEU A 646 58.64 -3.35 -22.07
CA LEU A 646 59.94 -3.57 -21.43
C LEU A 646 61.02 -2.57 -21.88
N VAL A 647 60.81 -1.87 -22.99
CA VAL A 647 61.68 -0.77 -23.45
C VAL A 647 61.39 0.58 -22.77
N ARG A 648 60.28 0.69 -22.01
CA ARG A 648 59.91 1.91 -21.30
C ARG A 648 60.84 2.13 -20.09
N PRO A 649 61.38 3.34 -19.86
CA PRO A 649 62.18 3.62 -18.68
C PRO A 649 61.37 3.51 -17.37
N LEU A 650 62.06 3.22 -16.27
CA LEU A 650 61.43 3.14 -14.95
C LEU A 650 60.95 4.52 -14.46
N GLY A 651 59.73 4.58 -13.96
CA GLY A 651 59.16 5.75 -13.30
C GLY A 651 59.23 5.66 -11.77
N THR A 652 58.69 6.68 -11.10
CA THR A 652 58.53 6.66 -9.63
C THR A 652 57.50 5.62 -9.20
N THR A 653 57.70 5.03 -8.02
CA THR A 653 56.77 4.06 -7.43
C THR A 653 55.34 4.62 -7.36
N VAL A 654 54.35 3.76 -7.58
CA VAL A 654 52.93 4.08 -7.39
C VAL A 654 52.62 4.09 -5.89
N PRO A 655 52.10 5.19 -5.32
CA PRO A 655 51.76 5.26 -3.90
C PRO A 655 50.52 4.40 -3.58
N VAL A 656 50.31 4.13 -2.29
CA VAL A 656 49.04 3.59 -1.79
C VAL A 656 47.96 4.67 -1.93
N ARG A 657 46.75 4.32 -2.35
CA ARG A 657 45.64 5.28 -2.52
C ARG A 657 45.30 5.94 -1.19
N ASP A 658 45.08 7.25 -1.19
CA ASP A 658 44.55 7.96 -0.02
C ASP A 658 43.14 7.45 0.36
N GLY A 659 42.80 7.59 1.65
CA GLY A 659 41.62 6.97 2.27
C GLY A 659 41.78 5.47 2.57
N THR A 660 42.87 4.82 2.17
CA THR A 660 43.09 3.39 2.44
C THR A 660 43.42 3.17 3.91
N VAL A 661 42.61 2.36 4.61
CA VAL A 661 42.90 1.91 5.97
C VAL A 661 43.76 0.65 5.92
N ILE A 662 44.89 0.67 6.63
CA ILE A 662 45.91 -0.37 6.62
C ILE A 662 46.21 -0.87 8.03
N LYS A 663 46.43 -2.18 8.17
CA LYS A 663 46.83 -2.83 9.43
C LYS A 663 47.98 -3.80 9.17
N ALA A 664 48.92 -3.89 10.12
CA ALA A 664 50.03 -4.82 10.01
C ALA A 664 49.57 -6.26 10.32
N THR A 665 50.13 -7.25 9.63
CA THR A 665 49.82 -8.69 9.80
C THR A 665 50.25 -9.24 11.17
N ASP A 666 51.24 -8.61 11.80
CA ASP A 666 51.75 -8.90 13.15
C ASP A 666 50.95 -8.19 14.27
N GLY A 667 50.02 -7.29 13.93
CA GLY A 667 49.09 -6.65 14.86
C GLY A 667 49.11 -5.12 14.84
N GLY A 668 48.92 -4.52 16.02
CA GLY A 668 48.98 -3.06 16.20
C GLY A 668 47.73 -2.26 15.79
N THR A 669 47.81 -0.94 16.01
CA THR A 669 46.73 0.02 15.71
C THR A 669 46.64 0.27 14.19
N PRO A 670 45.44 0.22 13.57
CA PRO A 670 45.26 0.61 12.18
C PRO A 670 45.70 2.05 11.91
N ARG A 671 46.08 2.29 10.66
CA ARG A 671 46.50 3.59 10.13
C ARG A 671 45.68 3.90 8.88
N VAL A 672 45.44 5.17 8.58
CA VAL A 672 44.87 5.61 7.30
C VAL A 672 45.96 6.27 6.47
N VAL A 673 45.99 6.01 5.16
CA VAL A 673 46.83 6.75 4.22
C VAL A 673 46.08 8.01 3.78
N ALA A 674 46.71 9.18 3.91
CA ALA A 674 46.20 10.45 3.40
C ALA A 674 47.38 11.36 3.03
N ASP A 675 47.22 12.14 1.96
CA ASP A 675 48.24 13.03 1.40
C ASP A 675 49.60 12.33 1.19
N GLY A 676 49.56 11.04 0.80
CA GLY A 676 50.76 10.21 0.62
C GLY A 676 51.48 9.78 1.90
N THR A 677 50.94 10.07 3.09
CA THR A 677 51.51 9.68 4.39
C THR A 677 50.58 8.77 5.19
N LYS A 678 51.12 7.96 6.11
CA LYS A 678 50.35 7.13 7.03
C LYS A 678 50.08 7.86 8.35
N HIS A 679 48.82 7.95 8.73
CA HIS A 679 48.35 8.59 9.95
C HIS A 679 47.86 7.55 10.95
N ARG A 680 48.29 7.65 12.21
CA ARG A 680 47.81 6.75 13.28
C ARG A 680 46.43 7.22 13.77
N LEU A 681 45.49 6.27 13.82
CA LEU A 681 44.13 6.49 14.35
C LEU A 681 44.12 6.26 15.87
N VAL A 682 43.26 6.97 16.62
CA VAL A 682 43.27 6.94 18.09
C VAL A 682 42.92 5.58 18.68
N SER A 683 41.87 4.92 18.18
CA SER A 683 41.44 3.59 18.64
C SER A 683 40.58 2.90 17.58
N TRP A 684 40.37 1.57 17.71
CA TRP A 684 39.48 0.84 16.81
C TRP A 684 38.01 1.26 16.98
N ASN A 685 37.58 1.58 18.21
CA ASN A 685 36.22 2.05 18.48
C ASN A 685 35.93 3.39 17.78
N PHE A 686 36.94 4.27 17.69
CA PHE A 686 36.84 5.53 16.95
C PHE A 686 36.67 5.30 15.44
N THR A 687 37.40 4.36 14.83
CA THR A 687 37.18 3.99 13.42
C THR A 687 35.81 3.41 13.14
N THR A 688 35.27 2.57 14.04
CA THR A 688 33.90 2.05 13.91
C THR A 688 32.87 3.16 14.04
N LEU A 689 33.08 4.13 14.95
CA LEU A 689 32.23 5.32 15.07
C LEU A 689 32.24 6.18 13.79
N MET A 690 33.40 6.27 13.14
CA MET A 690 33.58 6.92 11.84
C MET A 690 33.06 6.08 10.65
N GLY A 691 32.37 4.96 10.90
CA GLY A 691 31.73 4.13 9.86
C GLY A 691 32.63 3.15 9.12
N TYR A 692 33.90 2.99 9.53
CA TYR A 692 34.79 1.99 8.94
C TYR A 692 34.52 0.58 9.50
N THR A 693 34.47 -0.41 8.61
CA THR A 693 34.35 -1.83 8.96
C THR A 693 35.68 -2.57 8.78
N SER A 694 35.82 -3.75 9.38
CA SER A 694 37.00 -4.59 9.19
C SER A 694 37.21 -5.03 7.74
N SER A 695 36.13 -5.16 6.96
CA SER A 695 36.16 -5.46 5.53
C SER A 695 36.70 -4.32 4.64
N MET A 696 36.85 -3.09 5.18
CA MET A 696 37.47 -1.97 4.47
C MET A 696 39.00 -1.88 4.69
N MET A 697 39.57 -2.73 5.55
CA MET A 697 41.00 -2.70 5.88
C MET A 697 41.83 -3.61 4.97
N LEU A 698 42.96 -3.11 4.48
CA LEU A 698 44.01 -3.92 3.88
C LEU A 698 45.03 -4.37 4.93
N THR A 699 45.44 -5.63 4.86
CA THR A 699 46.54 -6.18 5.67
C THR A 699 47.83 -6.24 4.87
N ALA A 700 48.94 -5.80 5.46
CA ALA A 700 50.28 -5.89 4.86
C ALA A 700 51.35 -6.12 5.93
N THR A 701 52.60 -6.40 5.52
CA THR A 701 53.69 -6.56 6.48
C THR A 701 54.03 -5.23 7.15
N SER A 702 54.60 -5.27 8.35
CA SER A 702 55.15 -4.07 9.00
C SER A 702 56.20 -3.37 8.13
N THR A 703 56.96 -4.10 7.32
CA THR A 703 57.93 -3.55 6.35
C THR A 703 57.24 -2.70 5.28
N ASP A 704 56.19 -3.22 4.62
CA ASP A 704 55.44 -2.51 3.58
C ASP A 704 54.78 -1.24 4.13
N ILE A 705 54.22 -1.32 5.35
CA ILE A 705 53.60 -0.17 6.02
C ILE A 705 54.68 0.84 6.45
N ASN A 706 55.87 0.39 6.84
CA ASN A 706 56.94 1.28 7.24
C ASN A 706 57.55 2.06 6.07
N ALA A 707 57.44 1.56 4.84
CA ALA A 707 57.86 2.28 3.62
C ALA A 707 57.04 3.54 3.29
N ILE A 708 55.83 3.71 3.83
CA ILE A 708 55.01 4.91 3.66
C ILE A 708 55.49 6.00 4.66
N PRO A 709 55.73 7.27 4.26
CA PRO A 709 56.08 8.34 5.20
C PRO A 709 55.05 8.49 6.33
N THR A 710 55.47 8.88 7.54
CA THR A 710 54.55 8.99 8.70
C THR A 710 54.05 10.43 8.86
N GLY A 711 52.73 10.61 8.83
CA GLY A 711 52.06 11.90 9.05
C GLY A 711 51.66 12.14 10.51
N ALA A 712 50.99 13.26 10.75
CA ALA A 712 50.44 13.61 12.06
C ALA A 712 49.40 12.58 12.55
N ARG A 713 49.14 12.52 13.85
CA ARG A 713 48.08 11.66 14.41
C ARG A 713 46.71 12.24 14.06
N ILE A 714 45.78 11.38 13.64
CA ILE A 714 44.37 11.75 13.42
C ILE A 714 43.57 11.26 14.64
N GLY A 715 42.88 12.17 15.31
CA GLY A 715 42.18 11.94 16.57
C GLY A 715 41.37 13.13 17.04
#